data_AF-A0A318URJ3-F1
#
_entry.id   AF-A0A318URJ3-F1
#
_cell.length_a   1.000
_cell.length_b   1.000
_cell.length_c   1.000
_cell.angle_alpha   90.00
_cell.angle_beta   90.00
_cell.angle_gamma   90.00
#
_symmetry.space_group_name_H-M   'P 1'
#
loop_
_entity.id
_entity.type
_entity.pdbx_description
1 polymer ?
#
loop_
_entity_poly.entity_id
_entity_poly.type
_entity_poly.pdbx_seq_one_letter_code
_entity_poly.pdbx_strand_id
1 'polypeptide(L)'
;MKYILKNRSKSLLAGLLVSGFCFKANAQQHITKNSYNNESVIQASGSVTLTDGFYIPAGKTVRIFTGFSFASCVNQINNPSANQNYISTRVFKTSGVNEGNLNVQRSTCEVNQSIQYFDGLGRGLQSVTVQGSPTFKDVVQPVVYDAFGREAIKYLPYGAPAGDGSFKTDALSKQIDYYSAASGWDANVVKTATPYSKTIFEASPLNRVLEQGAPGSAWQPASSRGNDLGRTIVSDYGTNIANEVKLWTINGSGASAGVYQPGTLHKSIGKDENWVSGKVGTAEEFKDLEGQVVLRRQWKTETVSLSTYYVYDDLGNLRYVLPPAVNEGTDKSTGVVSSFTEADPLFDQFMYGYHYDGRKRVIEKKIPGKGWEFMVYNKLDQLVLSQDAKQRSSNQWLFSKYDAFGRAVITGLYNDGAGRAALQGTVDGQTLLWETRDRGADYTNQAFPQTIAYYHSINYYDDYSFPGNTFGAPAGDQAPEERVKSLPTASKITVLGTGTALLSVNYYDKEGRVVQVKSQNHLGGTDVVDNTYNFAGELIASNRTNVASGVTTTIATRNEYDHMGRKLATFKSINGAQELVLDKMDYNEIGQLIKKSLHSTDGENFLQNTSYAYNERGWMKNSNGGIFNVELKYNDHLDPAFKQYNGNISSQVYDNNGANTFNYSYDNLNRLTMAATTAAGKNLGETIVYDVMGNISSLTRAGFGTNNYTGYTGNRLTAISGFTNGTYVHDANGNLTSDGPRGVNIDYNYLNLPVRVTGNQDITYTYDAAGRKLKKVSVSTGTTSYVDGIQYKTDGTLDFIQTEEGIARNNAGVFSYEYNLTDHLGNVRASFYKNPATQLLEVLQRDDYYAFGKQAVVKPGTNKYLYNGKELQEELKQLDYGARFYDPEIGRWNVVDPLAEKMRRFSPYVYGNNNPIRFIDPDGMEGVDWGKKGNVWTWDKNIKTKEDAKTAGYDDYRAPGSIVGNAKIGKDGAVGNVYLGDNSSDVSYTLNTVEIRPEDEIPTLSQENKDALDVGAIVVGVAEAITTAVKNDPAVSQTLAKNTGKTLGVFGKILGVGAVINDFNNLRKKGDNATAADYTKIGVSVAMLFVKSNPYTMAFGILYGVADAAGYNPIDVIYNETITRKPK
;
A
#
# COMPACT_ATOMS: atom_id res chain seq x y z
N MET A 1 -23.29 -5.32 66.38
CA MET A 1 -24.58 -6.00 66.62
C MET A 1 -25.15 -6.40 65.25
N LYS A 2 -25.64 -7.60 64.94
CA LYS A 2 -25.86 -8.88 65.63
C LYS A 2 -26.39 -9.86 64.53
N TYR A 3 -25.94 -11.13 64.50
CA TYR A 3 -26.55 -12.34 63.88
C TYR A 3 -26.68 -12.40 62.33
N ILE A 4 -26.20 -13.38 61.55
CA ILE A 4 -25.95 -14.84 61.64
C ILE A 4 -27.21 -15.73 61.81
N LEU A 5 -27.55 -16.40 60.68
CA LEU A 5 -28.17 -17.73 60.47
C LEU A 5 -29.59 -18.03 60.99
N LYS A 6 -30.48 -18.47 60.08
CA LYS A 6 -30.85 -19.91 59.94
C LYS A 6 -31.89 -20.22 58.83
N ASN A 7 -31.51 -21.21 58.01
CA ASN A 7 -32.28 -22.40 57.62
C ASN A 7 -33.35 -22.39 56.49
N ARG A 8 -32.99 -23.00 55.35
CA ARG A 8 -33.46 -24.29 54.76
C ARG A 8 -33.40 -24.20 53.23
N SER A 9 -32.45 -24.82 52.53
CA SER A 9 -32.27 -26.25 52.20
C SER A 9 -33.51 -26.95 51.58
N LYS A 10 -33.27 -27.44 50.35
CA LYS A 10 -34.00 -28.44 49.54
C LYS A 10 -35.16 -27.95 48.66
N SER A 11 -34.82 -27.57 47.43
CA SER A 11 -35.45 -28.12 46.20
C SER A 11 -34.85 -27.50 44.94
N LEU A 12 -34.21 -28.35 44.13
CA LEU A 12 -34.01 -28.35 42.67
C LEU A 12 -32.57 -28.73 42.29
N LEU A 13 -32.33 -30.03 42.40
CA LEU A 13 -31.30 -30.77 41.68
C LEU A 13 -31.98 -31.33 40.41
N ALA A 14 -31.90 -30.61 39.29
CA ALA A 14 -32.06 -31.10 37.91
C ALA A 14 -32.18 -29.90 36.96
N GLY A 15 -31.15 -29.64 36.15
CA GLY A 15 -31.21 -28.64 35.07
C GLY A 15 -30.03 -27.67 35.03
N LEU A 16 -28.79 -28.18 35.08
CA LEU A 16 -27.62 -27.41 34.67
C LEU A 16 -26.66 -28.35 33.94
N LEU A 17 -26.93 -28.50 32.64
CA LEU A 17 -26.01 -29.04 31.66
C LEU A 17 -26.16 -28.18 30.40
N VAL A 18 -25.00 -27.80 29.86
CA VAL A 18 -24.74 -27.15 28.57
C VAL A 18 -24.78 -25.61 28.53
N SER A 19 -23.70 -25.00 29.03
CA SER A 19 -22.97 -23.96 28.29
C SER A 19 -21.50 -24.01 28.75
N GLY A 20 -20.76 -24.94 28.15
CA GLY A 20 -19.32 -25.08 28.38
C GLY A 20 -18.58 -23.89 27.77
N PHE A 21 -18.30 -22.88 28.59
CA PHE A 21 -17.12 -22.04 28.40
C PHE A 21 -15.90 -22.93 28.64
N CYS A 22 -15.42 -23.59 27.59
CA CYS A 22 -14.13 -24.23 27.62
C CYS A 22 -13.08 -23.14 27.39
N PHE A 23 -12.69 -22.42 28.44
CA PHE A 23 -11.32 -21.93 28.50
C PHE A 23 -10.45 -23.18 28.60
N LYS A 24 -9.95 -23.67 27.46
CA LYS A 24 -8.79 -24.55 27.50
C LYS A 24 -7.66 -23.67 28.00
N ALA A 25 -7.29 -23.81 29.28
CA ALA A 25 -5.91 -23.58 29.67
C ALA A 25 -5.06 -24.37 28.68
N ASN A 26 -4.17 -23.70 27.94
CA ASN A 26 -3.23 -24.37 27.06
C ASN A 26 -2.41 -25.32 27.93
N ALA A 27 -2.72 -26.61 27.92
CA ALA A 27 -1.86 -27.60 28.54
C ALA A 27 -0.47 -27.45 27.93
N GLN A 28 0.56 -27.28 28.77
CA GLN A 28 1.94 -27.23 28.30
C GLN A 28 2.21 -28.47 27.44
N GLN A 29 2.43 -28.24 26.16
CA GLN A 29 2.71 -29.28 25.19
C GLN A 29 4.18 -29.64 25.35
N HIS A 30 4.46 -30.88 25.70
CA HIS A 30 5.81 -31.43 25.69
C HIS A 30 5.91 -32.34 24.47
N ILE A 31 6.87 -32.10 23.59
CA ILE A 31 7.11 -32.95 22.42
C ILE A 31 8.48 -33.62 22.54
N THR A 32 8.51 -34.90 22.17
CA THR A 32 9.74 -35.68 22.11
C THR A 32 10.03 -36.03 20.66
N LYS A 33 11.24 -35.74 20.17
CA LYS A 33 11.67 -36.01 18.80
C LYS A 33 12.86 -36.97 18.80
N ASN A 34 12.72 -38.07 18.09
CA ASN A 34 13.74 -39.11 17.92
C ASN A 34 14.35 -39.16 16.52
N SER A 35 13.82 -38.38 15.57
CA SER A 35 14.27 -38.30 14.19
C SER A 35 13.91 -36.93 13.60
N TYR A 36 14.71 -36.47 12.64
CA TYR A 36 14.49 -35.22 11.91
C TYR A 36 13.64 -35.47 10.66
N ASN A 37 12.43 -34.88 10.60
CA ASN A 37 11.48 -35.10 9.50
C ASN A 37 11.45 -33.95 8.47
N ASN A 38 12.60 -33.33 8.18
CA ASN A 38 12.70 -32.13 7.32
C ASN A 38 11.85 -30.94 7.79
N GLU A 39 11.48 -30.93 9.06
CA GLU A 39 10.77 -29.82 9.68
C GLU A 39 11.70 -28.61 9.83
N SER A 40 11.22 -27.43 9.47
CA SER A 40 11.97 -26.17 9.63
C SER A 40 11.84 -25.59 11.04
N VAL A 41 10.80 -26.00 11.77
CA VAL A 41 10.50 -25.57 13.14
C VAL A 41 10.01 -26.77 13.96
N ILE A 42 10.53 -26.91 15.19
CA ILE A 42 10.03 -27.82 16.22
C ILE A 42 9.62 -26.95 17.41
N GLN A 43 8.34 -26.92 17.75
CA GLN A 43 7.84 -26.03 18.80
C GLN A 43 6.95 -26.74 19.80
N ALA A 44 7.06 -26.38 21.07
CA ALA A 44 6.19 -26.87 22.12
C ALA A 44 6.00 -25.82 23.22
N SER A 45 4.81 -25.74 23.81
CA SER A 45 4.50 -24.76 24.85
C SER A 45 5.07 -25.11 26.24
N GLY A 46 5.52 -26.36 26.43
CA GLY A 46 6.21 -26.83 27.63
C GLY A 46 7.69 -27.08 27.38
N SER A 47 8.01 -28.17 26.67
CA SER A 47 9.40 -28.53 26.35
C SER A 47 9.52 -29.28 25.03
N VAL A 48 10.67 -29.12 24.38
CA VAL A 48 11.10 -29.99 23.28
C VAL A 48 12.22 -30.86 23.79
N THR A 49 12.02 -32.18 23.80
CA THR A 49 13.03 -33.16 24.19
C THR A 49 13.53 -33.89 22.94
N LEU A 50 14.80 -33.67 22.59
CA LEU A 50 15.48 -34.43 21.54
C LEU A 50 16.10 -35.68 22.17
N THR A 51 15.77 -36.87 21.67
CA THR A 51 16.33 -38.12 22.21
C THR A 51 17.58 -38.56 21.46
N ASP A 52 18.32 -39.48 22.06
CA ASP A 52 19.53 -40.05 21.46
C ASP A 52 19.24 -40.60 20.06
N GLY A 53 20.08 -40.24 19.08
CA GLY A 53 19.86 -40.52 17.65
C GLY A 53 19.15 -39.43 16.85
N PHE A 54 18.60 -38.38 17.49
CA PHE A 54 18.13 -37.19 16.76
C PHE A 54 19.32 -36.44 16.16
N TYR A 55 19.39 -36.38 14.83
CA TYR A 55 20.41 -35.63 14.11
C TYR A 55 19.77 -34.79 13.00
N ILE A 56 20.25 -33.55 12.86
CA ILE A 56 19.88 -32.68 11.74
C ILE A 56 20.97 -32.88 10.67
N PRO A 57 20.64 -33.30 9.44
CA PRO A 57 21.62 -33.47 8.37
C PRO A 57 22.42 -32.18 8.12
N ALA A 58 23.69 -32.32 7.75
CA ALA A 58 24.55 -31.19 7.44
C ALA A 58 23.92 -30.26 6.39
N GLY A 59 23.95 -28.96 6.65
CA GLY A 59 23.34 -27.94 5.78
C GLY A 59 21.84 -27.70 6.03
N LYS A 60 21.21 -28.39 6.98
CA LYS A 60 19.84 -28.11 7.42
C LYS A 60 19.82 -27.34 8.74
N THR A 61 18.92 -26.37 8.84
CA THR A 61 18.67 -25.61 10.06
C THR A 61 17.24 -25.88 10.52
N VAL A 62 17.09 -26.34 11.75
CA VAL A 62 15.79 -26.43 12.42
C VAL A 62 15.78 -25.45 13.59
N ARG A 63 14.73 -24.64 13.69
CA ARG A 63 14.54 -23.80 14.87
C ARG A 63 13.73 -24.56 15.89
N ILE A 64 14.22 -24.61 17.12
CA ILE A 64 13.52 -25.26 18.22
C ILE A 64 13.07 -24.17 19.19
N PHE A 65 11.77 -24.05 19.42
CA PHE A 65 11.23 -23.08 20.35
C PHE A 65 10.48 -23.77 21.48
N THR A 66 10.79 -23.34 22.70
CA THR A 66 10.03 -23.63 23.91
C THR A 66 9.45 -22.31 24.40
N GLY A 67 8.12 -22.14 24.35
CA GLY A 67 7.47 -20.88 24.67
C GLY A 67 5.97 -20.90 24.39
N PHE A 68 5.22 -19.95 24.95
CA PHE A 68 3.78 -19.82 24.69
C PHE A 68 3.53 -19.39 23.24
N SER A 69 2.43 -19.90 22.67
CA SER A 69 1.93 -19.59 21.33
C SER A 69 0.46 -19.20 21.41
N PHE A 70 0.07 -18.20 20.64
CA PHE A 70 -1.30 -17.72 20.49
C PHE A 70 -1.95 -18.24 19.20
N ALA A 71 -1.15 -18.77 18.27
CA ALA A 71 -1.66 -19.38 17.05
C ALA A 71 -2.50 -20.64 17.39
N SER A 72 -3.63 -20.79 16.70
CA SER A 72 -4.54 -21.92 16.86
C SER A 72 -5.03 -22.41 15.50
N CYS A 73 -5.21 -23.71 15.39
CA CYS A 73 -5.64 -24.37 14.17
C CYS A 73 -6.74 -25.38 14.51
N VAL A 74 -7.75 -25.49 13.65
CA VAL A 74 -8.80 -26.51 13.75
C VAL A 74 -8.91 -27.27 12.43
N ASN A 75 -9.51 -28.45 12.43
CA ASN A 75 -9.80 -29.16 11.18
C ASN A 75 -10.75 -28.31 10.32
N GLN A 76 -10.40 -28.12 9.05
CA GLN A 76 -11.23 -27.39 8.11
C GLN A 76 -12.50 -28.18 7.81
N ILE A 77 -13.66 -27.64 8.15
CA ILE A 77 -14.95 -28.24 7.82
C ILE A 77 -15.36 -27.75 6.43
N ASN A 78 -15.78 -28.66 5.55
CA ASN A 78 -16.19 -28.30 4.19
C ASN A 78 -17.46 -29.04 3.77
N ASN A 79 -18.61 -28.40 3.94
CA ASN A 79 -19.93 -28.93 3.60
C ASN A 79 -20.71 -27.95 2.70
N PRO A 80 -20.27 -27.71 1.45
CA PRO A 80 -20.99 -26.83 0.54
C PRO A 80 -22.37 -27.40 0.22
N SER A 81 -23.35 -26.53 0.06
CA SER A 81 -24.74 -26.95 -0.19
C SER A 81 -24.89 -27.53 -1.60
N ALA A 82 -25.10 -28.85 -1.69
CA ALA A 82 -25.20 -29.59 -2.95
C ALA A 82 -26.38 -29.18 -3.85
N ASN A 83 -27.38 -28.48 -3.31
CA ASN A 83 -28.54 -27.96 -4.03
C ASN A 83 -28.34 -26.53 -4.57
N GLN A 84 -27.11 -25.99 -4.52
CA GLN A 84 -26.77 -24.65 -5.01
C GLN A 84 -25.63 -24.73 -6.02
N ASN A 85 -25.62 -23.82 -7.00
CA ASN A 85 -24.46 -23.63 -7.86
C ASN A 85 -23.38 -22.90 -7.06
N TYR A 86 -22.14 -23.39 -7.07
CA TYR A 86 -21.03 -22.72 -6.39
C TYR A 86 -19.69 -22.88 -7.08
N ILE A 87 -18.78 -21.94 -6.81
CA ILE A 87 -17.34 -22.07 -7.04
C ILE A 87 -16.67 -22.13 -5.68
N SER A 88 -15.92 -23.20 -5.44
CA SER A 88 -15.11 -23.36 -4.23
C SER A 88 -13.65 -23.15 -4.56
N THR A 89 -13.05 -22.14 -3.96
CA THR A 89 -11.62 -21.83 -4.09
C THR A 89 -10.91 -22.24 -2.82
N ARG A 90 -9.92 -23.14 -2.94
CA ARG A 90 -9.01 -23.52 -1.84
C ARG A 90 -7.63 -22.96 -2.11
N VAL A 91 -7.06 -22.31 -1.10
CA VAL A 91 -5.69 -21.80 -1.10
C VAL A 91 -4.92 -22.62 -0.09
N PHE A 92 -4.07 -23.53 -0.56
CA PHE A 92 -3.25 -24.36 0.31
C PHE A 92 -2.07 -23.55 0.85
N LYS A 93 -1.89 -23.62 2.17
CA LYS A 93 -0.83 -22.98 2.95
C LYS A 93 0.25 -23.97 3.39
N THR A 94 0.35 -25.12 2.71
CA THR A 94 1.36 -26.15 2.98
C THR A 94 1.86 -26.78 1.68
N SER A 95 3.09 -27.32 1.73
CA SER A 95 3.73 -27.96 0.59
C SER A 95 3.21 -29.38 0.34
N GLY A 96 3.53 -29.96 -0.82
CA GLY A 96 3.24 -31.37 -1.12
C GLY A 96 1.79 -31.68 -1.50
N VAL A 97 0.96 -30.66 -1.72
CA VAL A 97 -0.41 -30.83 -2.23
C VAL A 97 -0.37 -31.15 -3.74
N ASN A 98 -1.03 -32.23 -4.12
CA ASN A 98 -1.16 -32.69 -5.50
C ASN A 98 -2.55 -33.33 -5.72
N GLU A 99 -2.85 -33.75 -6.95
CA GLU A 99 -4.15 -34.35 -7.29
C GLU A 99 -4.49 -35.60 -6.45
N GLY A 100 -3.49 -36.43 -6.14
CA GLY A 100 -3.68 -37.66 -5.36
C GLY A 100 -4.00 -37.43 -3.88
N ASN A 101 -3.71 -36.25 -3.33
CA ASN A 101 -3.98 -35.91 -1.93
C ASN A 101 -4.83 -34.63 -1.74
N LEU A 102 -5.45 -34.14 -2.81
CA LEU A 102 -6.25 -32.90 -2.79
C LEU A 102 -7.39 -32.98 -1.77
N ASN A 103 -7.97 -34.17 -1.59
CA ASN A 103 -9.11 -34.43 -0.71
C ASN A 103 -8.74 -34.87 0.71
N VAL A 104 -7.45 -34.91 1.05
CA VAL A 104 -7.03 -35.18 2.44
C VAL A 104 -7.52 -34.06 3.36
N GLN A 105 -8.09 -34.45 4.50
CA GLN A 105 -8.52 -33.54 5.55
C GLN A 105 -7.33 -32.70 6.03
N ARG A 106 -7.50 -31.39 6.09
CA ARG A 106 -6.48 -30.43 6.51
C ARG A 106 -7.02 -29.51 7.60
N SER A 107 -6.12 -28.83 8.29
CA SER A 107 -6.47 -27.77 9.24
C SER A 107 -6.62 -26.40 8.58
N THR A 108 -7.25 -25.46 9.27
CA THR A 108 -7.39 -24.06 8.84
C THR A 108 -6.04 -23.36 8.61
N CYS A 109 -4.98 -23.79 9.30
CA CYS A 109 -3.63 -23.25 9.10
C CYS A 109 -2.95 -23.78 7.82
N GLU A 110 -3.43 -24.90 7.26
CA GLU A 110 -2.87 -25.54 6.08
C GLU A 110 -3.67 -25.23 4.81
N VAL A 111 -4.89 -24.70 4.95
CA VAL A 111 -5.75 -24.36 3.82
C VAL A 111 -6.80 -23.32 4.21
N ASN A 112 -6.91 -22.29 3.39
CA ASN A 112 -8.04 -21.35 3.41
C ASN A 112 -9.03 -21.73 2.32
N GLN A 113 -10.32 -21.53 2.58
CA GLN A 113 -11.36 -21.83 1.61
C GLN A 113 -12.39 -20.70 1.56
N SER A 114 -12.79 -20.36 0.34
CA SER A 114 -13.90 -19.45 0.08
C SER A 114 -14.85 -20.08 -0.94
N ILE A 115 -16.15 -19.95 -0.72
CA ILE A 115 -17.20 -20.51 -1.55
C ILE A 115 -18.09 -19.37 -2.05
N GLN A 116 -18.19 -19.20 -3.36
CA GLN A 116 -19.15 -18.30 -3.99
C GLN A 116 -20.35 -19.09 -4.44
N TYR A 117 -21.53 -18.75 -3.94
CA TYR A 117 -22.78 -19.33 -4.40
C TYR A 117 -23.40 -18.45 -5.48
N PHE A 118 -24.06 -19.07 -6.45
CA PHE A 118 -24.65 -18.41 -7.62
C PHE A 118 -26.11 -18.79 -7.81
N ASP A 119 -26.87 -17.90 -8.44
CA ASP A 119 -28.19 -18.21 -8.94
C ASP A 119 -28.14 -18.99 -10.27
N GLY A 120 -29.31 -19.30 -10.83
CA GLY A 120 -29.42 -20.00 -12.12
C GLY A 120 -28.96 -19.20 -13.34
N LEU A 121 -28.66 -17.91 -13.17
CA LEU A 121 -28.14 -17.00 -14.21
C LEU A 121 -26.63 -16.73 -14.06
N GLY A 122 -25.98 -17.36 -13.08
CA GLY A 122 -24.55 -17.17 -12.81
C GLY A 122 -24.21 -15.90 -12.04
N ARG A 123 -25.20 -15.23 -11.43
CA ARG A 123 -24.96 -14.06 -10.56
C ARG A 123 -24.71 -14.50 -9.12
N GLY A 124 -23.79 -13.84 -8.42
CA GLY A 124 -23.40 -14.20 -7.05
C GLY A 124 -24.51 -13.94 -6.02
N LEU A 125 -24.84 -14.91 -5.18
CA LEU A 125 -25.87 -14.78 -4.13
C LEU A 125 -25.28 -14.49 -2.76
N GLN A 126 -24.22 -15.21 -2.41
CA GLN A 126 -23.45 -14.97 -1.21
C GLN A 126 -22.07 -15.56 -1.38
N SER A 127 -21.14 -14.97 -0.67
CA SER A 127 -19.81 -15.50 -0.50
C SER A 127 -19.64 -15.99 0.93
N VAL A 128 -18.93 -17.10 1.10
CA VAL A 128 -18.68 -17.71 2.40
C VAL A 128 -17.19 -17.98 2.51
N THR A 129 -16.51 -17.25 3.39
CA THR A 129 -15.16 -17.61 3.82
C THR A 129 -15.27 -18.58 4.97
N VAL A 130 -14.92 -19.82 4.66
CA VAL A 130 -15.13 -20.96 5.54
C VAL A 130 -14.21 -20.86 6.73
N GLN A 131 -14.80 -20.82 7.93
CA GLN A 131 -14.07 -20.67 9.20
C GLN A 131 -13.09 -19.47 9.22
N GLY A 132 -13.38 -18.40 8.47
CA GLY A 132 -12.49 -17.24 8.34
C GLY A 132 -12.43 -16.28 9.53
N SER A 133 -13.35 -16.40 10.49
CA SER A 133 -13.28 -15.56 11.70
C SER A 133 -12.15 -16.00 12.64
N PRO A 134 -11.67 -15.14 13.55
CA PRO A 134 -10.67 -15.53 14.56
C PRO A 134 -11.09 -16.71 15.45
N THR A 135 -12.40 -16.93 15.62
CA THR A 135 -12.93 -18.07 16.39
C THR A 135 -13.45 -19.21 15.50
N PHE A 136 -13.02 -19.24 14.23
CA PHE A 136 -13.31 -20.29 13.24
C PHE A 136 -14.78 -20.40 12.82
N LYS A 137 -15.47 -19.26 12.74
CA LYS A 137 -16.82 -19.13 12.17
C LYS A 137 -16.76 -18.73 10.71
N ASP A 138 -17.82 -19.02 9.96
CA ASP A 138 -17.91 -18.55 8.57
C ASP A 138 -18.06 -17.02 8.55
N VAL A 139 -17.34 -16.36 7.66
CA VAL A 139 -17.58 -14.94 7.34
C VAL A 139 -18.38 -14.89 6.04
N VAL A 140 -19.59 -14.36 6.12
CA VAL A 140 -20.57 -14.40 5.03
C VAL A 140 -20.86 -13.00 4.53
N GLN A 141 -20.86 -12.80 3.21
CA GLN A 141 -21.33 -11.56 2.58
C GLN A 141 -22.46 -11.87 1.60
N PRO A 142 -23.71 -11.46 1.89
CA PRO A 142 -24.82 -11.62 0.97
C PRO A 142 -24.81 -10.56 -0.14
N VAL A 143 -25.30 -10.94 -1.32
CA VAL A 143 -25.43 -10.08 -2.49
C VAL A 143 -26.88 -10.11 -2.98
N VAL A 144 -27.44 -8.94 -3.27
CA VAL A 144 -28.81 -8.80 -3.77
C VAL A 144 -28.81 -7.87 -4.97
N TYR A 145 -29.48 -8.31 -6.02
CA TYR A 145 -29.63 -7.56 -7.25
C TYR A 145 -31.00 -6.90 -7.35
N ASP A 146 -31.04 -5.72 -7.95
CA ASP A 146 -32.29 -5.11 -8.37
C ASP A 146 -32.88 -5.80 -9.62
N ALA A 147 -34.03 -5.31 -10.08
CA ALA A 147 -34.71 -5.86 -11.26
C ALA A 147 -33.89 -5.74 -12.56
N PHE A 148 -32.87 -4.89 -12.60
CA PHE A 148 -31.97 -4.70 -13.74
C PHE A 148 -30.66 -5.50 -13.59
N GLY A 149 -30.53 -6.33 -12.55
CA GLY A 149 -29.34 -7.14 -12.31
C GLY A 149 -28.17 -6.39 -11.68
N ARG A 150 -28.40 -5.19 -11.14
CA ARG A 150 -27.36 -4.37 -10.52
C ARG A 150 -27.36 -4.57 -9.00
N GLU A 151 -26.17 -4.58 -8.41
CA GLU A 151 -25.98 -4.62 -6.96
C GLU A 151 -26.18 -3.21 -6.37
N ALA A 152 -27.44 -2.78 -6.24
CA ALA A 152 -27.79 -1.45 -5.71
C ALA A 152 -27.60 -1.34 -4.20
N ILE A 153 -27.54 -2.47 -3.48
CA ILE A 153 -27.27 -2.53 -2.04
C ILE A 153 -26.09 -3.47 -1.82
N LYS A 154 -25.08 -2.97 -1.10
CA LYS A 154 -23.93 -3.79 -0.67
C LYS A 154 -23.96 -3.95 0.84
N TYR A 155 -24.11 -5.19 1.30
CA TYR A 155 -24.18 -5.52 2.71
C TYR A 155 -22.79 -5.67 3.32
N LEU A 156 -22.65 -5.28 4.58
CA LEU A 156 -21.47 -5.59 5.39
C LEU A 156 -21.38 -7.11 5.62
N PRO A 157 -20.16 -7.70 5.65
CA PRO A 157 -19.98 -9.10 5.99
C PRO A 157 -20.36 -9.36 7.46
N TYR A 158 -20.71 -10.60 7.81
CA TYR A 158 -21.00 -10.97 9.18
C TYR A 158 -20.42 -12.34 9.55
N GLY A 159 -20.13 -12.54 10.84
CA GLY A 159 -19.78 -13.85 11.38
C GLY A 159 -21.02 -14.72 11.55
N ALA A 160 -21.13 -15.82 10.82
CA ALA A 160 -22.21 -16.78 10.99
C ALA A 160 -21.83 -17.83 12.06
N PRO A 161 -22.70 -18.16 13.04
CA PRO A 161 -22.35 -19.12 14.09
C PRO A 161 -21.88 -20.50 13.61
N ALA A 162 -22.34 -20.95 12.44
CA ALA A 162 -21.87 -22.16 11.80
C ALA A 162 -20.61 -21.88 10.95
N GLY A 163 -19.58 -22.70 11.13
CA GLY A 163 -18.30 -22.65 10.39
C GLY A 163 -18.13 -23.84 9.45
N ASP A 164 -19.06 -24.06 8.52
CA ASP A 164 -19.13 -25.28 7.70
C ASP A 164 -19.11 -25.04 6.19
N GLY A 165 -19.14 -23.77 5.76
CA GLY A 165 -19.14 -23.38 4.35
C GLY A 165 -20.49 -23.56 3.63
N SER A 166 -21.54 -24.01 4.32
CA SER A 166 -22.87 -24.21 3.71
C SER A 166 -23.52 -22.89 3.30
N PHE A 167 -24.40 -22.94 2.30
CA PHE A 167 -25.22 -21.80 1.89
C PHE A 167 -26.17 -21.38 3.02
N LYS A 168 -26.12 -20.10 3.42
CA LYS A 168 -27.02 -19.58 4.45
C LYS A 168 -28.32 -19.11 3.80
N THR A 169 -29.40 -19.87 3.94
CA THR A 169 -30.71 -19.53 3.35
C THR A 169 -31.32 -18.26 3.93
N ASP A 170 -30.91 -17.88 5.14
CA ASP A 170 -31.35 -16.73 5.90
C ASP A 170 -30.26 -15.64 6.00
N ALA A 171 -29.29 -15.63 5.06
CA ALA A 171 -28.11 -14.77 5.08
C ALA A 171 -28.45 -13.29 5.32
N LEU A 172 -29.45 -12.75 4.62
CA LEU A 172 -29.86 -11.35 4.76
C LEU A 172 -30.44 -11.04 6.14
N SER A 173 -31.35 -11.87 6.64
CA SER A 173 -31.90 -11.68 7.99
C SER A 173 -30.82 -11.83 9.06
N LYS A 174 -29.89 -12.77 8.90
CA LYS A 174 -28.80 -12.99 9.86
C LYS A 174 -27.74 -11.91 9.82
N GLN A 175 -27.51 -11.33 8.66
CA GLN A 175 -26.67 -10.15 8.50
C GLN A 175 -27.25 -8.98 9.29
N ILE A 176 -28.55 -8.71 9.15
CA ILE A 176 -29.23 -7.66 9.92
C ILE A 176 -29.22 -7.98 11.43
N ASP A 177 -29.50 -9.22 11.83
CA ASP A 177 -29.44 -9.65 13.24
C ASP A 177 -28.05 -9.45 13.86
N TYR A 178 -26.99 -9.76 13.12
CA TYR A 178 -25.61 -9.64 13.62
C TYR A 178 -25.26 -8.19 14.05
N TYR A 179 -25.74 -7.22 13.25
CA TYR A 179 -25.58 -5.78 13.50
C TYR A 179 -26.72 -5.18 14.35
N SER A 180 -27.71 -5.96 14.78
CA SER A 180 -28.82 -5.48 15.61
C SER A 180 -28.41 -5.35 17.08
N ALA A 181 -28.88 -4.28 17.74
CA ALA A 181 -28.73 -4.12 19.19
C ALA A 181 -29.53 -5.15 20.00
N ALA A 182 -30.60 -5.71 19.42
CA ALA A 182 -31.49 -6.65 20.11
C ALA A 182 -31.04 -8.12 20.00
N SER A 183 -30.42 -8.50 18.87
CA SER A 183 -30.13 -9.91 18.53
C SER A 183 -28.65 -10.18 18.19
N GLY A 184 -27.81 -9.15 18.06
CA GLY A 184 -26.41 -9.30 17.70
C GLY A 184 -25.57 -9.94 18.80
N TRP A 185 -24.96 -11.09 18.49
CA TRP A 185 -24.22 -11.89 19.47
C TRP A 185 -22.76 -11.46 19.68
N ASP A 186 -22.12 -10.83 18.68
CA ASP A 186 -20.77 -10.28 18.83
C ASP A 186 -20.85 -8.88 19.44
N ALA A 187 -20.46 -8.74 20.70
CA ALA A 187 -20.52 -7.48 21.43
C ALA A 187 -19.50 -6.43 20.94
N ASN A 188 -18.46 -6.86 20.21
CA ASN A 188 -17.36 -5.99 19.78
C ASN A 188 -17.55 -5.45 18.36
N VAL A 189 -18.70 -5.72 17.74
CA VAL A 189 -19.11 -5.12 16.47
C VAL A 189 -20.19 -4.08 16.72
N VAL A 190 -20.03 -2.93 16.07
CA VAL A 190 -20.99 -1.82 16.08
C VAL A 190 -22.40 -2.29 15.76
N LYS A 191 -23.39 -1.74 16.46
CA LYS A 191 -24.80 -2.04 16.22
C LYS A 191 -25.45 -0.93 15.40
N THR A 192 -26.06 -1.30 14.27
CA THR A 192 -26.70 -0.35 13.35
C THR A 192 -27.87 -1.00 12.61
N ALA A 193 -28.93 -0.22 12.36
CA ALA A 193 -30.10 -0.67 11.62
C ALA A 193 -29.86 -0.78 10.11
N THR A 194 -28.80 -0.16 9.61
CA THR A 194 -28.48 -0.09 8.17
C THR A 194 -27.04 -0.53 7.91
N PRO A 195 -26.71 -1.83 8.12
CA PRO A 195 -25.37 -2.38 7.92
C PRO A 195 -25.08 -2.63 6.43
N TYR A 196 -25.36 -1.65 5.58
CA TYR A 196 -25.22 -1.73 4.13
C TYR A 196 -25.08 -0.34 3.50
N SER A 197 -24.41 -0.27 2.36
CA SER A 197 -24.43 0.91 1.48
C SER A 197 -25.51 0.77 0.42
N LYS A 198 -26.10 1.88 -0.02
CA LYS A 198 -27.10 1.91 -1.09
C LYS A 198 -26.69 2.90 -2.20
N THR A 199 -26.78 2.47 -3.45
CA THR A 199 -26.49 3.29 -4.63
C THR A 199 -27.78 3.61 -5.38
N ILE A 200 -27.96 4.88 -5.74
CA ILE A 200 -29.03 5.35 -6.62
C ILE A 200 -28.41 5.67 -7.98
N PHE A 201 -28.90 4.98 -9.00
CA PHE A 201 -28.49 5.16 -10.38
C PHE A 201 -29.45 6.10 -11.11
N GLU A 202 -28.91 6.80 -12.10
CA GLU A 202 -29.73 7.51 -13.09
C GLU A 202 -30.64 6.52 -13.82
N ALA A 203 -31.87 6.93 -14.11
CA ALA A 203 -32.81 6.18 -14.94
C ALA A 203 -32.43 6.31 -16.44
N SER A 204 -31.20 5.93 -16.78
CA SER A 204 -30.65 5.97 -18.13
C SER A 204 -29.85 4.69 -18.44
N PRO A 205 -29.67 4.33 -19.72
CA PRO A 205 -28.80 3.23 -20.11
C PRO A 205 -27.33 3.40 -19.69
N LEU A 206 -26.92 4.63 -19.34
CA LEU A 206 -25.55 4.93 -18.93
C LEU A 206 -25.23 4.43 -17.51
N ASN A 207 -26.24 4.05 -16.72
CA ASN A 207 -26.08 3.52 -15.35
C ASN A 207 -25.15 4.38 -14.47
N ARG A 208 -25.19 5.70 -14.64
CA ARG A 208 -24.36 6.62 -13.85
C ARG A 208 -24.88 6.70 -12.42
N VAL A 209 -23.97 6.81 -11.47
CA VAL A 209 -24.30 6.97 -10.05
C VAL A 209 -24.74 8.41 -9.80
N LEU A 210 -25.95 8.61 -9.30
CA LEU A 210 -26.43 9.93 -8.85
C LEU A 210 -26.18 10.13 -7.36
N GLU A 211 -26.33 9.07 -6.58
CA GLU A 211 -26.19 9.12 -5.13
C GLU A 211 -25.59 7.81 -4.60
N GLN A 212 -24.62 7.92 -3.70
CA GLN A 212 -23.97 6.80 -3.06
C GLN A 212 -24.03 6.98 -1.54
N GLY A 213 -24.84 6.14 -0.90
CA GLY A 213 -24.85 5.99 0.55
C GLY A 213 -23.77 5.06 1.06
N ALA A 214 -23.62 5.01 2.38
CA ALA A 214 -22.68 4.16 3.11
C ALA A 214 -23.42 3.48 4.29
N PRO A 215 -22.83 2.46 4.94
CA PRO A 215 -23.40 1.88 6.15
C PRO A 215 -23.66 2.94 7.24
N GLY A 216 -24.77 2.78 7.97
CA GLY A 216 -25.25 3.70 9.00
C GLY A 216 -26.39 4.61 8.55
N SER A 217 -27.31 4.91 9.48
CA SER A 217 -28.58 5.60 9.16
C SER A 217 -28.35 6.99 8.57
N ALA A 218 -27.33 7.70 9.04
CA ALA A 218 -26.97 9.03 8.56
C ALA A 218 -26.61 9.04 7.07
N TRP A 219 -25.99 7.96 6.58
CA TRP A 219 -25.46 7.85 5.23
C TRP A 219 -26.39 7.12 4.26
N GLN A 220 -27.66 6.92 4.61
CA GLN A 220 -28.63 6.37 3.67
C GLN A 220 -29.24 7.47 2.78
N PRO A 221 -29.51 7.18 1.49
CA PRO A 221 -30.25 8.09 0.61
C PRO A 221 -31.60 8.48 1.20
N ALA A 222 -31.93 9.77 1.15
CA ALA A 222 -33.16 10.31 1.72
C ALA A 222 -33.72 11.47 0.88
N SER A 223 -35.02 11.73 0.98
CA SER A 223 -35.70 12.81 0.23
C SER A 223 -35.25 14.21 0.65
N SER A 224 -34.66 14.35 1.83
CA SER A 224 -34.08 15.58 2.34
C SER A 224 -32.76 15.26 3.06
N ARG A 225 -31.87 16.24 3.17
CA ARG A 225 -30.64 16.12 3.95
C ARG A 225 -30.82 16.73 5.33
N GLY A 226 -30.50 15.98 6.37
CA GLY A 226 -30.56 16.41 7.76
C GLY A 226 -29.35 15.93 8.55
N ASN A 227 -29.24 16.26 9.83
CA ASN A 227 -28.06 15.90 10.63
C ASN A 227 -27.87 14.40 10.85
N ASP A 228 -28.89 13.59 10.61
CA ASP A 228 -28.83 12.14 10.89
C ASP A 228 -29.44 11.31 9.74
N LEU A 229 -29.56 11.91 8.55
CA LEU A 229 -30.10 11.24 7.34
C LEU A 229 -29.69 11.98 6.05
N GLY A 230 -29.57 11.25 4.94
CA GLY A 230 -29.29 11.83 3.62
C GLY A 230 -27.86 12.33 3.43
N ARG A 231 -26.92 11.96 4.31
CA ARG A 231 -25.50 12.36 4.26
C ARG A 231 -24.74 11.44 3.32
N THR A 232 -25.09 11.49 2.04
CA THR A 232 -24.55 10.64 0.98
C THR A 232 -23.56 11.40 0.11
N ILE A 233 -22.79 10.70 -0.72
CA ILE A 233 -22.09 11.33 -1.83
C ILE A 233 -23.08 11.51 -2.96
N VAL A 234 -23.16 12.69 -3.56
CA VAL A 234 -24.05 12.97 -4.70
C VAL A 234 -23.24 13.47 -5.89
N SER A 235 -23.64 13.05 -7.08
CA SER A 235 -23.04 13.45 -8.34
C SER A 235 -24.09 14.05 -9.27
N ASP A 236 -23.81 15.23 -9.81
CA ASP A 236 -24.57 15.80 -10.93
C ASP A 236 -23.72 15.77 -12.21
N TYR A 237 -24.38 15.63 -13.35
CA TYR A 237 -23.74 15.62 -14.66
C TYR A 237 -24.40 16.64 -15.59
N GLY A 238 -23.61 17.35 -16.38
CA GLY A 238 -24.10 18.35 -17.32
C GLY A 238 -23.02 18.80 -18.29
N THR A 239 -23.16 20.02 -18.79
CA THR A 239 -22.19 20.68 -19.67
C THR A 239 -21.89 22.10 -19.19
N ASN A 240 -20.81 22.70 -19.68
CA ASN A 240 -20.51 24.10 -19.36
C ASN A 240 -21.53 25.08 -19.97
N ILE A 241 -21.70 26.24 -19.31
CA ILE A 241 -22.49 27.37 -19.80
C ILE A 241 -21.61 28.50 -20.37
N ALA A 242 -22.24 29.54 -20.91
CA ALA A 242 -21.53 30.70 -21.47
C ALA A 242 -20.66 31.39 -20.41
N ASN A 243 -19.42 31.73 -20.79
CA ASN A 243 -18.45 32.45 -19.94
C ASN A 243 -18.06 31.74 -18.64
N GLU A 244 -18.27 30.42 -18.52
CA GLU A 244 -18.00 29.67 -17.29
C GLU A 244 -16.55 29.20 -17.14
N VAL A 245 -15.91 28.81 -18.26
CA VAL A 245 -14.58 28.18 -18.29
C VAL A 245 -13.70 28.89 -19.31
N LYS A 246 -12.52 29.32 -18.86
CA LYS A 246 -11.48 29.89 -19.75
C LYS A 246 -10.93 28.81 -20.68
N LEU A 247 -10.79 29.14 -21.96
CA LEU A 247 -10.04 28.35 -22.93
C LEU A 247 -8.62 28.89 -22.99
N TRP A 248 -7.66 28.20 -22.40
CA TRP A 248 -6.26 28.61 -22.46
C TRP A 248 -5.60 28.08 -23.73
N THR A 249 -5.03 28.98 -24.52
CA THR A 249 -4.29 28.65 -25.75
C THR A 249 -2.84 29.07 -25.60
N ILE A 250 -1.93 28.17 -25.97
CA ILE A 250 -0.49 28.37 -25.86
C ILE A 250 -0.01 29.31 -26.97
N ASN A 251 0.87 30.26 -26.62
CA ASN A 251 1.39 31.28 -27.54
C ASN A 251 2.92 31.45 -27.40
N GLY A 252 3.65 30.36 -27.61
CA GLY A 252 5.11 30.31 -27.42
C GLY A 252 5.47 29.89 -26.00
N SER A 253 6.19 30.75 -25.27
CA SER A 253 6.60 30.54 -23.87
C SER A 253 5.56 31.12 -22.90
N GLY A 254 4.30 30.75 -23.08
CA GLY A 254 3.17 31.32 -22.36
C GLY A 254 1.82 30.83 -22.86
N ALA A 255 0.75 31.37 -22.27
CA ALA A 255 -0.62 31.12 -22.72
C ALA A 255 -1.51 32.36 -22.54
N SER A 256 -2.59 32.42 -23.33
CA SER A 256 -3.64 33.43 -23.25
C SER A 256 -5.02 32.80 -23.16
N ALA A 257 -5.93 33.43 -22.42
CA ALA A 257 -7.27 32.94 -22.17
C ALA A 257 -8.31 33.52 -23.15
N GLY A 258 -9.02 32.63 -23.84
CA GLY A 258 -10.35 32.85 -24.40
C GLY A 258 -11.43 32.21 -23.53
N VAL A 259 -12.55 31.81 -24.13
CA VAL A 259 -13.71 31.22 -23.43
C VAL A 259 -14.24 30.02 -24.21
N TYR A 260 -14.54 28.92 -23.52
CA TYR A 260 -15.23 27.77 -24.11
C TYR A 260 -16.69 28.12 -24.47
N GLN A 261 -17.15 27.66 -25.63
CA GLN A 261 -18.56 27.80 -26.02
C GLN A 261 -19.47 26.94 -25.14
N PRO A 262 -20.73 27.33 -24.89
CA PRO A 262 -21.66 26.53 -24.10
C PRO A 262 -21.83 25.12 -24.69
N GLY A 263 -21.91 24.09 -23.83
CA GLY A 263 -22.16 22.72 -24.27
C GLY A 263 -20.95 21.97 -24.83
N THR A 264 -19.74 22.53 -24.78
CA THR A 264 -18.53 21.93 -25.38
C THR A 264 -17.65 21.16 -24.39
N LEU A 265 -17.95 21.26 -23.09
CA LEU A 265 -17.27 20.53 -22.04
C LEU A 265 -18.25 19.62 -21.30
N HIS A 266 -17.81 18.42 -20.93
CA HIS A 266 -18.48 17.58 -19.95
C HIS A 266 -18.26 18.15 -18.55
N LYS A 267 -19.34 18.39 -17.81
CA LYS A 267 -19.30 18.88 -16.43
C LYS A 267 -19.78 17.78 -15.49
N SER A 268 -19.01 17.51 -14.44
CA SER A 268 -19.45 16.71 -13.30
C SER A 268 -19.31 17.51 -12.00
N ILE A 269 -20.31 17.41 -11.13
CA ILE A 269 -20.33 18.07 -9.83
C ILE A 269 -20.36 16.99 -8.75
N GLY A 270 -19.30 16.91 -7.95
CA GLY A 270 -19.24 16.06 -6.76
C GLY A 270 -19.67 16.83 -5.51
N LYS A 271 -20.47 16.17 -4.68
CA LYS A 271 -20.93 16.65 -3.37
C LYS A 271 -20.60 15.57 -2.35
N ASP A 272 -19.81 15.91 -1.35
CA ASP A 272 -19.47 14.96 -0.29
C ASP A 272 -20.61 14.83 0.74
N GLU A 273 -20.39 14.00 1.75
CA GLU A 273 -21.38 13.73 2.79
C GLU A 273 -21.64 14.95 3.71
N ASN A 274 -20.72 15.92 3.76
CA ASN A 274 -20.88 17.16 4.53
C ASN A 274 -21.71 18.23 3.79
N TRP A 275 -21.81 18.13 2.45
CA TRP A 275 -22.61 19.06 1.65
C TRP A 275 -24.09 19.10 2.10
N VAL A 276 -24.64 20.31 2.17
CA VAL A 276 -26.03 20.57 2.58
C VAL A 276 -26.88 21.06 1.41
N SER A 277 -26.50 22.18 0.79
CA SER A 277 -27.22 22.80 -0.32
C SER A 277 -26.32 23.78 -1.07
N GLY A 278 -26.77 24.25 -2.24
CA GLY A 278 -26.07 25.26 -3.02
C GLY A 278 -24.72 24.78 -3.58
N LYS A 279 -23.84 25.73 -3.90
CA LYS A 279 -22.50 25.46 -4.42
C LYS A 279 -21.47 25.23 -3.33
N VAL A 280 -21.69 25.75 -2.12
CA VAL A 280 -20.73 25.67 -1.01
C VAL A 280 -20.28 24.22 -0.77
N GLY A 281 -18.97 23.96 -0.85
CA GLY A 281 -18.39 22.63 -0.65
C GLY A 281 -18.48 21.68 -1.84
N THR A 282 -19.01 22.12 -2.98
CA THR A 282 -19.03 21.29 -4.19
C THR A 282 -17.71 21.32 -4.96
N ALA A 283 -17.38 20.19 -5.59
CA ALA A 283 -16.25 20.03 -6.51
C ALA A 283 -16.78 19.92 -7.94
N GLU A 284 -16.42 20.86 -8.81
CA GLU A 284 -16.74 20.80 -10.23
C GLU A 284 -15.50 20.36 -11.03
N GLU A 285 -15.70 19.43 -11.95
CA GLU A 285 -14.70 19.00 -12.93
C GLU A 285 -15.25 19.20 -14.34
N PHE A 286 -14.43 19.82 -15.20
CA PHE A 286 -14.74 20.05 -16.60
C PHE A 286 -13.74 19.30 -17.48
N LYS A 287 -14.26 18.52 -18.43
CA LYS A 287 -13.47 17.79 -19.42
C LYS A 287 -13.81 18.24 -20.83
N ASP A 288 -12.81 18.32 -21.68
CA ASP A 288 -13.00 18.49 -23.12
C ASP A 288 -13.56 17.20 -23.77
N LEU A 289 -13.74 17.24 -25.09
CA LEU A 289 -14.31 16.12 -25.86
C LEU A 289 -13.33 14.95 -25.98
N GLU A 290 -12.04 15.20 -25.77
CA GLU A 290 -10.95 14.23 -25.69
C GLU A 290 -10.85 13.58 -24.29
N GLY A 291 -11.66 14.04 -23.32
CA GLY A 291 -11.71 13.51 -21.96
C GLY A 291 -10.63 14.07 -21.03
N GLN A 292 -9.89 15.09 -21.45
CA GLN A 292 -8.85 15.73 -20.65
C GLN A 292 -9.49 16.72 -19.67
N VAL A 293 -9.03 16.72 -18.42
CA VAL A 293 -9.50 17.67 -17.41
C VAL A 293 -8.90 19.03 -17.73
N VAL A 294 -9.72 20.04 -18.00
CA VAL A 294 -9.30 21.42 -18.31
C VAL A 294 -9.47 22.39 -17.13
N LEU A 295 -10.41 22.07 -16.23
CA LEU A 295 -10.66 22.84 -15.01
C LEU A 295 -11.13 21.92 -13.88
N ARG A 296 -10.51 22.06 -12.71
CA ARG A 296 -11.07 21.63 -11.42
C ARG A 296 -11.38 22.84 -10.57
N ARG A 297 -12.59 22.92 -10.04
CA ARG A 297 -13.05 24.05 -9.23
C ARG A 297 -13.66 23.54 -7.93
N GLN A 298 -13.26 24.13 -6.81
CA GLN A 298 -13.86 23.86 -5.51
C GLN A 298 -14.53 25.13 -4.98
N TRP A 299 -15.76 25.03 -4.50
CA TRP A 299 -16.52 26.20 -4.03
C TRP A 299 -16.36 26.40 -2.52
N LYS A 300 -15.79 27.54 -2.12
CA LYS A 300 -15.65 27.93 -0.71
C LYS A 300 -16.93 28.57 -0.17
N THR A 301 -17.57 29.40 -0.98
CA THR A 301 -18.87 30.03 -0.72
C THR A 301 -19.73 29.90 -1.98
N GLU A 302 -20.95 30.47 -1.99
CA GLU A 302 -21.79 30.50 -3.22
C GLU A 302 -21.19 31.32 -4.36
N THR A 303 -20.23 32.21 -4.06
CA THR A 303 -19.64 33.17 -5.01
C THR A 303 -18.13 33.06 -5.12
N VAL A 304 -17.45 32.46 -4.15
CA VAL A 304 -15.99 32.31 -4.13
C VAL A 304 -15.63 30.85 -4.42
N SER A 305 -14.88 30.66 -5.50
CA SER A 305 -14.33 29.38 -5.91
C SER A 305 -12.81 29.34 -5.83
N LEU A 306 -12.24 28.14 -5.92
CA LEU A 306 -10.82 27.88 -6.06
C LEU A 306 -10.62 27.05 -7.33
N SER A 307 -10.25 27.73 -8.42
CA SER A 307 -10.11 27.13 -9.75
C SER A 307 -8.65 26.76 -10.05
N THR A 308 -8.43 25.53 -10.49
CA THR A 308 -7.16 25.06 -11.05
C THR A 308 -7.37 24.69 -12.51
N TYR A 309 -6.70 25.41 -13.42
CA TYR A 309 -6.76 25.14 -14.85
C TYR A 309 -5.59 24.27 -15.28
N TYR A 310 -5.86 23.40 -16.25
CA TYR A 310 -4.90 22.51 -16.88
C TYR A 310 -4.85 22.89 -18.36
N VAL A 311 -3.67 23.26 -18.83
CA VAL A 311 -3.48 23.83 -20.18
C VAL A 311 -2.67 22.84 -21.00
N TYR A 312 -3.26 22.37 -22.09
CA TYR A 312 -2.66 21.39 -22.99
C TYR A 312 -2.20 22.06 -24.29
N ASP A 313 -1.17 21.51 -24.92
CA ASP A 313 -0.82 21.85 -26.30
C ASP A 313 -1.69 21.10 -27.33
N ASP A 314 -1.53 21.43 -28.60
CA ASP A 314 -2.26 20.80 -29.71
C ASP A 314 -1.97 19.29 -29.87
N LEU A 315 -0.96 18.76 -29.18
CA LEU A 315 -0.60 17.34 -29.14
C LEU A 315 -1.18 16.63 -27.90
N GLY A 316 -1.93 17.35 -27.05
CA GLY A 316 -2.52 16.85 -25.81
C GLY A 316 -1.55 16.75 -24.64
N ASN A 317 -0.36 17.36 -24.70
CA ASN A 317 0.56 17.35 -23.57
C ASN A 317 0.20 18.47 -22.58
N LEU A 318 0.20 18.17 -21.28
CA LEU A 318 -0.05 19.16 -20.23
C LEU A 318 1.13 20.12 -20.11
N ARG A 319 0.99 21.37 -20.56
CA ARG A 319 2.05 22.38 -20.58
C ARG A 319 2.09 23.24 -19.33
N TYR A 320 0.92 23.60 -18.79
CA TYR A 320 0.84 24.44 -17.59
C TYR A 320 -0.28 24.00 -16.65
N VAL A 321 -0.07 24.21 -15.36
CA VAL A 321 -1.14 24.14 -14.35
C VAL A 321 -1.19 25.44 -13.59
N LEU A 322 -2.35 26.11 -13.66
CA LEU A 322 -2.60 27.43 -13.10
C LEU A 322 -3.47 27.24 -11.85
N PRO A 323 -2.93 27.40 -10.64
CA PRO A 323 -3.68 27.18 -9.40
C PRO A 323 -4.54 28.39 -8.99
N PRO A 324 -5.33 28.32 -7.91
CA PRO A 324 -6.29 29.37 -7.54
C PRO A 324 -5.69 30.77 -7.36
N ALA A 325 -4.44 30.89 -6.89
CA ALA A 325 -3.78 32.20 -6.69
C ALA A 325 -3.80 33.12 -7.91
N VAL A 326 -3.66 32.56 -9.12
CA VAL A 326 -3.60 33.33 -10.37
C VAL A 326 -4.97 33.45 -11.06
N ASN A 327 -5.94 32.64 -10.64
CA ASN A 327 -7.26 32.58 -11.27
C ASN A 327 -8.33 33.39 -10.55
N GLU A 328 -8.27 33.46 -9.22
CA GLU A 328 -9.30 34.10 -8.39
C GLU A 328 -8.97 35.57 -8.11
N GLY A 329 -7.71 35.99 -8.31
CA GLY A 329 -7.27 37.38 -8.17
C GLY A 329 -7.22 37.90 -6.72
N THR A 330 -7.36 37.02 -5.73
CA THR A 330 -7.54 37.38 -4.31
C THR A 330 -6.26 37.45 -3.48
N ASP A 331 -5.11 36.96 -3.97
CA ASP A 331 -3.93 36.69 -3.12
C ASP A 331 -2.68 37.57 -3.34
N LYS A 332 -2.76 38.62 -4.19
CA LYS A 332 -1.95 39.89 -4.22
C LYS A 332 -1.54 40.37 -5.63
N SER A 333 -1.50 41.71 -5.73
CA SER A 333 -1.02 42.64 -6.76
C SER A 333 -1.48 42.60 -8.24
N THR A 334 -1.97 41.50 -8.81
CA THR A 334 -2.14 41.42 -10.29
C THR A 334 -3.53 41.05 -10.82
N GLY A 335 -4.50 40.77 -9.96
CA GLY A 335 -5.87 40.43 -10.39
C GLY A 335 -5.96 39.07 -11.10
N VAL A 336 -7.07 38.83 -11.79
CA VAL A 336 -7.32 37.58 -12.52
C VAL A 336 -6.48 37.54 -13.80
N VAL A 337 -5.58 36.57 -13.92
CA VAL A 337 -4.69 36.45 -15.09
C VAL A 337 -5.49 36.03 -16.33
N SER A 338 -5.29 36.75 -17.44
CA SER A 338 -5.84 36.44 -18.77
C SER A 338 -4.76 36.11 -19.81
N SER A 339 -3.49 36.36 -19.50
CA SER A 339 -2.33 35.92 -20.27
C SER A 339 -1.08 35.95 -19.39
N PHE A 340 -0.12 35.08 -19.65
CA PHE A 340 1.18 35.11 -18.98
C PHE A 340 2.31 34.63 -19.91
N THR A 341 3.53 35.00 -19.57
CA THR A 341 4.77 34.43 -20.13
C THR A 341 5.58 33.73 -19.04
N GLU A 342 6.47 32.82 -19.42
CA GLU A 342 7.38 32.13 -18.49
C GLU A 342 8.40 33.07 -17.82
N ALA A 343 8.54 34.30 -18.30
CA ALA A 343 9.35 35.35 -17.68
C ALA A 343 8.59 36.08 -16.55
N ASP A 344 7.28 35.90 -16.45
CA ASP A 344 6.47 36.62 -15.47
C ASP A 344 6.75 36.11 -14.05
N PRO A 345 6.87 37.01 -13.04
CA PRO A 345 7.06 36.60 -11.66
C PRO A 345 5.94 35.66 -11.13
N LEU A 346 4.72 35.80 -11.64
CA LEU A 346 3.59 34.94 -11.28
C LEU A 346 3.79 33.49 -11.73
N PHE A 347 4.40 33.28 -12.90
CA PHE A 347 4.74 31.95 -13.39
C PHE A 347 5.74 31.29 -12.45
N ASP A 348 6.82 32.00 -12.10
CA ASP A 348 7.82 31.48 -11.17
C ASP A 348 7.21 31.14 -9.79
N GLN A 349 6.35 32.01 -9.28
CA GLN A 349 5.83 31.94 -7.91
C GLN A 349 4.72 30.90 -7.70
N PHE A 350 3.85 30.68 -8.69
CA PHE A 350 2.61 29.91 -8.49
C PHE A 350 2.36 28.82 -9.52
N MET A 351 2.84 28.94 -10.75
CA MET A 351 2.43 28.02 -11.82
C MET A 351 3.36 26.82 -11.95
N TYR A 352 2.80 25.70 -12.40
CA TYR A 352 3.59 24.56 -12.87
C TYR A 352 3.79 24.70 -14.37
N GLY A 353 4.98 24.36 -14.85
CA GLY A 353 5.33 24.40 -16.27
C GLY A 353 6.04 23.13 -16.72
N TYR A 354 5.75 22.68 -17.93
CA TYR A 354 6.30 21.46 -18.51
C TYR A 354 6.63 21.67 -19.98
N HIS A 355 7.82 21.24 -20.39
CA HIS A 355 8.23 21.15 -21.79
C HIS A 355 8.46 19.72 -22.19
N TYR A 356 8.10 19.41 -23.44
CA TYR A 356 8.17 18.07 -24.00
C TYR A 356 9.06 18.06 -25.23
N ASP A 357 9.71 16.93 -25.47
CA ASP A 357 10.32 16.65 -26.76
C ASP A 357 9.31 16.07 -27.77
N GLY A 358 9.77 15.80 -29.00
CA GLY A 358 8.94 15.21 -30.05
C GLY A 358 8.41 13.79 -29.75
N ARG A 359 8.85 13.15 -28.66
CA ARG A 359 8.36 11.85 -28.18
C ARG A 359 7.41 11.99 -26.99
N LYS A 360 6.96 13.22 -26.66
CA LYS A 360 6.08 13.54 -25.53
C LYS A 360 6.70 13.21 -24.17
N ARG A 361 8.03 13.24 -24.03
CA ARG A 361 8.72 13.09 -22.74
C ARG A 361 8.98 14.45 -22.13
N VAL A 362 8.76 14.61 -20.82
CA VAL A 362 9.05 15.87 -20.10
C VAL A 362 10.55 16.11 -20.06
N ILE A 363 11.04 17.15 -20.74
CA ILE A 363 12.45 17.54 -20.81
C ILE A 363 12.81 18.70 -19.87
N GLU A 364 11.82 19.51 -19.48
CA GLU A 364 11.98 20.58 -18.53
C GLU A 364 10.73 20.64 -17.67
N LYS A 365 10.88 20.77 -16.35
CA LYS A 365 9.76 20.97 -15.44
C LYS A 365 10.01 22.12 -14.47
N LYS A 366 8.94 22.82 -14.11
CA LYS A 366 8.94 23.95 -13.18
C LYS A 366 7.93 23.69 -12.08
N ILE A 367 8.40 23.74 -10.83
CA ILE A 367 7.57 23.71 -9.62
C ILE A 367 7.46 25.14 -9.08
N PRO A 368 6.30 25.56 -8.52
CA PRO A 368 6.13 26.89 -7.96
C PRO A 368 7.18 27.24 -6.90
N GLY A 369 7.86 28.37 -7.07
CA GLY A 369 8.92 28.86 -6.18
C GLY A 369 10.27 28.13 -6.30
N LYS A 370 10.41 27.16 -7.21
CA LYS A 370 11.65 26.43 -7.52
C LYS A 370 12.10 26.70 -8.95
N GLY A 371 13.39 26.84 -9.24
CA GLY A 371 13.88 27.02 -10.61
C GLY A 371 13.60 25.82 -11.53
N TRP A 372 13.78 25.98 -12.84
CA TRP A 372 13.58 24.90 -13.80
C TRP A 372 14.48 23.69 -13.51
N GLU A 373 13.92 22.50 -13.62
CA GLU A 373 14.63 21.23 -13.64
C GLU A 373 14.72 20.72 -15.07
N PHE A 374 15.89 20.24 -15.46
CA PHE A 374 16.18 19.76 -16.80
C PHE A 374 16.36 18.25 -16.81
N MET A 375 15.90 17.61 -17.88
CA MET A 375 15.99 16.18 -18.12
C MET A 375 16.60 15.92 -19.50
N VAL A 376 17.46 14.91 -19.59
CA VAL A 376 18.06 14.43 -20.83
C VAL A 376 17.84 12.93 -20.91
N TYR A 377 17.30 12.46 -22.04
CA TYR A 377 16.96 11.05 -22.23
C TYR A 377 17.81 10.42 -23.33
N ASN A 378 18.09 9.13 -23.22
CA ASN A 378 18.67 8.38 -24.32
C ASN A 378 17.62 7.96 -25.36
N LYS A 379 18.07 7.25 -26.40
CA LYS A 379 17.21 6.70 -27.47
C LYS A 379 16.22 5.63 -26.98
N LEU A 380 16.44 5.04 -25.82
CA LEU A 380 15.59 4.02 -25.19
C LEU A 380 14.56 4.61 -24.21
N ASP A 381 14.34 5.93 -24.21
CA ASP A 381 13.41 6.62 -23.30
C ASP A 381 13.80 6.58 -21.83
N GLN A 382 15.07 6.35 -21.54
CA GLN A 382 15.59 6.34 -20.18
C GLN A 382 16.18 7.70 -19.82
N LEU A 383 15.89 8.19 -18.61
CA LEU A 383 16.42 9.45 -18.08
C LEU A 383 17.90 9.28 -17.74
N VAL A 384 18.80 9.84 -18.54
CA VAL A 384 20.25 9.70 -18.35
C VAL A 384 20.81 10.83 -17.49
N LEU A 385 20.35 12.07 -17.69
CA LEU A 385 20.74 13.19 -16.85
C LEU A 385 19.53 13.95 -16.29
N SER A 386 19.67 14.45 -15.07
CA SER A 386 18.79 15.48 -14.53
C SER A 386 19.59 16.58 -13.83
N GLN A 387 19.05 17.80 -13.82
CA GLN A 387 19.70 18.95 -13.20
C GLN A 387 18.68 19.97 -12.70
N ASP A 388 18.74 20.29 -11.41
CA ASP A 388 18.00 21.41 -10.83
C ASP A 388 18.76 22.75 -10.94
N ALA A 389 18.13 23.83 -10.46
CA ALA A 389 18.69 25.18 -10.56
C ALA A 389 19.97 25.37 -9.74
N LYS A 390 20.10 24.70 -8.59
CA LYS A 390 21.30 24.79 -7.74
C LYS A 390 22.47 24.02 -8.35
N GLN A 391 22.22 22.80 -8.82
CA GLN A 391 23.21 21.99 -9.52
C GLN A 391 23.72 22.69 -10.79
N ARG A 392 22.84 23.36 -11.54
CA ARG A 392 23.22 24.17 -12.69
C ARG A 392 24.22 25.27 -12.36
N SER A 393 24.04 25.96 -11.24
CA SER A 393 24.98 27.00 -10.79
C SER A 393 26.37 26.45 -10.45
N SER A 394 26.50 25.14 -10.26
CA SER A 394 27.75 24.43 -9.97
C SER A 394 28.23 23.55 -11.14
N ASN A 395 27.62 23.65 -12.33
CA ASN A 395 27.89 22.80 -13.49
C ASN A 395 27.77 21.29 -13.19
N GLN A 396 26.79 20.91 -12.37
CA GLN A 396 26.56 19.52 -11.94
C GLN A 396 25.27 18.97 -12.56
N TRP A 397 25.31 17.70 -12.95
CA TRP A 397 24.17 16.90 -13.39
C TRP A 397 24.13 15.61 -12.58
N LEU A 398 22.94 15.22 -12.12
CA LEU A 398 22.73 13.83 -11.70
C LEU A 398 22.68 12.97 -12.94
N PHE A 399 23.30 11.79 -12.88
CA PHE A 399 23.18 10.81 -13.95
C PHE A 399 22.65 9.47 -13.44
N SER A 400 21.99 8.75 -14.35
CA SER A 400 21.62 7.35 -14.19
C SER A 400 22.05 6.55 -15.41
N LYS A 401 22.71 5.43 -15.17
CA LYS A 401 23.05 4.44 -16.19
C LYS A 401 22.27 3.17 -15.96
N TYR A 402 21.98 2.50 -17.06
CA TYR A 402 21.10 1.33 -17.08
C TYR A 402 21.82 0.13 -17.64
N ASP A 403 21.37 -1.08 -17.31
CA ASP A 403 21.74 -2.29 -18.03
C ASP A 403 20.82 -2.53 -19.25
N ALA A 404 21.04 -3.64 -19.94
CA ALA A 404 20.26 -4.04 -21.11
C ALA A 404 18.77 -4.27 -20.82
N PHE A 405 18.38 -4.49 -19.56
CA PHE A 405 16.98 -4.65 -19.13
C PHE A 405 16.36 -3.33 -18.65
N GLY A 406 17.10 -2.22 -18.70
CA GLY A 406 16.63 -0.92 -18.26
C GLY A 406 16.59 -0.74 -16.75
N ARG A 407 17.34 -1.54 -15.98
CA ARG A 407 17.48 -1.38 -14.53
C ARG A 407 18.63 -0.41 -14.24
N ALA A 408 18.44 0.51 -13.30
CA ALA A 408 19.47 1.48 -12.95
C ALA A 408 20.64 0.80 -12.21
N VAL A 409 21.84 0.83 -12.81
CA VAL A 409 23.03 0.13 -12.32
C VAL A 409 24.08 1.04 -11.73
N ILE A 410 24.20 2.29 -12.22
CA ILE A 410 25.12 3.29 -11.67
C ILE A 410 24.40 4.63 -11.62
N THR A 411 24.49 5.31 -10.48
CA THR A 411 24.03 6.69 -10.34
C THR A 411 25.13 7.57 -9.75
N GLY A 412 25.10 8.87 -10.02
CA GLY A 412 26.11 9.78 -9.52
C GLY A 412 26.00 11.21 -10.02
N LEU A 413 27.10 11.96 -9.88
CA LEU A 413 27.28 13.29 -10.42
C LEU A 413 28.20 13.27 -11.65
N TYR A 414 27.81 14.07 -12.64
CA TYR A 414 28.56 14.39 -13.84
C TYR A 414 28.76 15.91 -13.90
N ASN A 415 30.01 16.36 -14.04
CA ASN A 415 30.34 17.79 -14.07
C ASN A 415 30.43 18.26 -15.52
N ASP A 416 29.51 19.12 -15.95
CA ASP A 416 29.47 19.70 -17.28
C ASP A 416 28.66 21.01 -17.27
N GLY A 417 29.24 22.07 -17.86
CA GLY A 417 28.60 23.39 -17.95
C GLY A 417 27.71 23.58 -19.19
N ALA A 418 27.62 22.58 -20.06
CA ALA A 418 26.76 22.64 -21.24
C ALA A 418 25.28 22.67 -20.87
N GLY A 419 24.49 23.42 -21.65
CA GLY A 419 23.03 23.45 -21.49
C GLY A 419 22.37 22.15 -21.92
N ARG A 420 21.14 21.92 -21.43
CA ARG A 420 20.35 20.69 -21.67
C ARG A 420 20.32 20.28 -23.15
N ALA A 421 20.04 21.20 -24.07
CA ALA A 421 19.93 20.88 -25.50
C ALA A 421 21.25 20.38 -26.10
N ALA A 422 22.40 20.93 -25.69
CA ALA A 422 23.71 20.48 -26.14
C ALA A 422 24.01 19.07 -25.60
N LEU A 423 23.71 18.81 -24.33
CA LEU A 423 23.86 17.49 -23.73
C LEU A 423 22.90 16.45 -24.33
N GLN A 424 21.68 16.85 -24.69
CA GLN A 424 20.76 16.00 -25.46
C GLN A 424 21.40 15.59 -26.79
N GLY A 425 22.00 16.52 -27.53
CA GLY A 425 22.75 16.21 -28.75
C GLY A 425 23.92 15.23 -28.52
N THR A 426 24.66 15.40 -27.42
CA THR A 426 25.74 14.47 -27.03
C THR A 426 25.21 13.07 -26.73
N VAL A 427 24.10 12.97 -25.99
CA VAL A 427 23.45 11.69 -25.64
C VAL A 427 22.85 11.01 -26.87
N ASP A 428 22.23 11.78 -27.76
CA ASP A 428 21.69 11.27 -29.04
C ASP A 428 22.81 10.77 -29.98
N GLY A 429 24.02 11.31 -29.85
CA GLY A 429 25.21 10.84 -30.56
C GLY A 429 25.76 9.49 -30.08
N GLN A 430 25.34 9.01 -28.89
CA GLN A 430 25.88 7.76 -28.33
C GLN A 430 25.36 6.53 -29.09
N THR A 431 26.24 5.54 -29.24
CA THR A 431 25.94 4.23 -29.81
C THR A 431 25.79 3.16 -28.74
N LEU A 432 26.55 3.26 -27.64
CA LEU A 432 26.43 2.41 -26.46
C LEU A 432 25.50 3.10 -25.46
N LEU A 433 24.31 2.50 -25.25
CA LEU A 433 23.22 3.13 -24.51
C LEU A 433 22.99 2.55 -23.11
N TRP A 434 23.62 1.42 -22.80
CA TRP A 434 23.54 0.72 -21.53
C TRP A 434 24.90 0.13 -21.15
N GLU A 435 25.05 -0.19 -19.88
CA GLU A 435 26.19 -0.89 -19.34
C GLU A 435 26.02 -2.40 -19.46
N THR A 436 27.15 -3.07 -19.69
CA THR A 436 27.22 -4.53 -19.60
C THR A 436 28.13 -4.90 -18.45
N ARG A 437 28.02 -6.14 -17.99
CA ARG A 437 28.88 -6.68 -16.93
C ARG A 437 29.17 -8.14 -17.24
N ASP A 438 30.45 -8.46 -17.31
CA ASP A 438 30.91 -9.84 -17.31
C ASP A 438 30.95 -10.39 -15.89
N ARG A 439 30.81 -11.71 -15.75
CA ARG A 439 30.86 -12.37 -14.44
C ARG A 439 32.20 -12.08 -13.75
N GLY A 440 32.14 -11.60 -12.51
CA GLY A 440 33.31 -11.25 -11.71
C GLY A 440 33.90 -9.86 -12.02
N ALA A 441 33.44 -9.19 -13.07
CA ALA A 441 33.84 -7.82 -13.41
C ALA A 441 32.83 -6.80 -12.87
N ASP A 442 33.25 -5.52 -12.82
CA ASP A 442 32.31 -4.41 -12.61
C ASP A 442 31.65 -4.02 -13.95
N TYR A 443 30.68 -3.13 -13.90
CA TYR A 443 30.05 -2.60 -15.12
C TYR A 443 31.06 -1.88 -16.01
N THR A 444 30.87 -1.97 -17.33
CA THR A 444 31.82 -1.52 -18.37
C THR A 444 32.15 -0.03 -18.38
N ASN A 445 31.29 0.81 -17.77
CA ASN A 445 31.33 2.27 -17.80
C ASN A 445 31.42 2.88 -19.23
N GLN A 446 30.74 2.29 -20.21
CA GLN A 446 30.78 2.72 -21.62
C GLN A 446 29.59 3.58 -22.03
N ALA A 447 28.45 3.46 -21.35
CA ALA A 447 27.31 4.32 -21.59
C ALA A 447 27.61 5.72 -21.06
N PHE A 448 27.04 6.74 -21.69
CA PHE A 448 27.22 8.12 -21.26
C PHE A 448 26.60 8.36 -19.87
N PRO A 449 27.23 9.17 -18.99
CA PRO A 449 28.55 9.82 -19.15
C PRO A 449 29.71 8.90 -18.75
N GLN A 450 30.80 8.85 -19.54
CA GLN A 450 31.95 7.98 -19.23
C GLN A 450 32.85 8.55 -18.11
N THR A 451 32.89 9.88 -17.97
CA THR A 451 33.59 10.55 -16.86
C THR A 451 32.63 10.75 -15.70
N ILE A 452 32.87 10.08 -14.58
CA ILE A 452 32.02 10.16 -13.38
C ILE A 452 32.73 11.03 -12.34
N ALA A 453 32.10 12.14 -11.92
CA ALA A 453 32.68 13.04 -10.93
C ALA A 453 32.53 12.48 -9.50
N TYR A 454 31.39 11.85 -9.21
CA TYR A 454 31.12 11.28 -7.89
C TYR A 454 30.07 10.17 -7.98
N TYR A 455 30.36 8.97 -7.44
CA TYR A 455 29.42 7.85 -7.42
C TYR A 455 28.42 7.99 -6.27
N HIS A 456 27.14 7.76 -6.55
CA HIS A 456 26.07 7.73 -5.56
C HIS A 456 25.70 6.29 -5.21
N SER A 457 25.43 5.48 -6.22
CA SER A 457 25.18 4.06 -6.03
C SER A 457 25.67 3.21 -7.20
N ILE A 458 25.95 1.94 -6.89
CA ILE A 458 26.11 0.87 -7.87
C ILE A 458 25.20 -0.28 -7.47
N ASN A 459 24.32 -0.72 -8.36
CA ASN A 459 23.37 -1.81 -8.12
C ASN A 459 23.74 -3.03 -8.96
N TYR A 460 23.84 -4.19 -8.32
CA TYR A 460 24.11 -5.46 -8.96
C TYR A 460 22.85 -6.31 -9.00
N TYR A 461 22.69 -7.01 -10.12
CA TYR A 461 21.59 -7.90 -10.39
C TYR A 461 22.11 -9.24 -10.90
N ASP A 462 21.25 -10.26 -10.87
CA ASP A 462 21.40 -11.54 -11.56
C ASP A 462 22.48 -12.50 -11.03
N ASP A 463 23.45 -12.02 -10.25
CA ASP A 463 24.47 -12.84 -9.60
C ASP A 463 25.16 -12.17 -8.41
N TYR A 464 26.01 -12.94 -7.73
CA TYR A 464 26.82 -12.51 -6.58
C TYR A 464 28.30 -12.30 -6.93
N SER A 465 28.67 -12.44 -8.20
CA SER A 465 30.04 -12.42 -8.70
C SER A 465 30.40 -11.04 -9.21
N PHE A 466 30.74 -10.13 -8.29
CA PHE A 466 31.17 -8.76 -8.60
C PHE A 466 32.35 -8.31 -7.72
N PRO A 467 33.19 -7.35 -8.18
CA PRO A 467 34.32 -6.87 -7.42
C PRO A 467 33.94 -6.26 -6.07
N GLY A 468 34.68 -6.62 -5.03
CA GLY A 468 34.46 -6.11 -3.67
C GLY A 468 33.27 -6.71 -2.94
N ASN A 469 32.69 -7.83 -3.43
CA ASN A 469 31.75 -8.62 -2.62
C ASN A 469 32.49 -9.29 -1.44
N THR A 470 32.53 -8.62 -0.29
CA THR A 470 33.15 -9.14 0.94
C THR A 470 32.27 -10.15 1.68
N PHE A 471 31.01 -10.32 1.27
CA PHE A 471 30.04 -11.19 1.96
C PHE A 471 29.91 -12.59 1.35
N GLY A 472 30.46 -12.79 0.15
CA GLY A 472 30.59 -14.09 -0.50
C GLY A 472 29.41 -14.49 -1.38
N ALA A 473 29.46 -15.74 -1.86
CA ALA A 473 28.42 -16.39 -2.64
C ALA A 473 27.32 -16.96 -1.71
N PRO A 474 26.13 -17.31 -2.27
CA PRO A 474 25.07 -17.96 -1.49
C PRO A 474 25.57 -19.26 -0.85
N ALA A 475 25.08 -19.55 0.36
CA ALA A 475 25.42 -20.74 1.14
C ALA A 475 24.19 -21.36 1.81
N GLY A 476 24.28 -22.64 2.19
CA GLY A 476 23.20 -23.36 2.86
C GLY A 476 21.95 -23.51 1.97
N ASP A 477 20.77 -23.17 2.51
CA ASP A 477 19.49 -23.26 1.80
C ASP A 477 19.19 -22.03 0.91
N GLN A 478 20.11 -21.06 0.80
CA GLN A 478 19.97 -19.92 -0.10
C GLN A 478 19.88 -20.39 -1.55
N ALA A 479 19.10 -19.66 -2.36
CA ALA A 479 18.96 -19.91 -3.77
C ALA A 479 20.33 -19.82 -4.47
N PRO A 480 20.65 -20.80 -5.33
CA PRO A 480 21.87 -20.72 -6.12
C PRO A 480 21.75 -19.62 -7.18
N GLU A 481 22.88 -19.18 -7.73
CA GLU A 481 23.00 -18.01 -8.61
C GLU A 481 22.08 -18.08 -9.84
N GLU A 482 21.78 -19.28 -10.33
CA GLU A 482 20.91 -19.50 -11.49
C GLU A 482 19.43 -19.11 -11.22
N ARG A 483 19.03 -19.02 -9.94
CA ARG A 483 17.66 -18.70 -9.52
C ARG A 483 17.46 -17.24 -9.14
N VAL A 484 18.50 -16.41 -9.18
CA VAL A 484 18.41 -14.98 -8.84
C VAL A 484 18.50 -14.07 -10.07
N LYS A 485 18.34 -14.64 -11.28
CA LYS A 485 18.17 -13.86 -12.51
C LYS A 485 16.98 -12.90 -12.36
N SER A 486 17.15 -11.68 -12.85
CA SER A 486 16.26 -10.52 -12.70
C SER A 486 16.21 -9.86 -11.30
N LEU A 487 16.74 -10.51 -10.24
CA LEU A 487 16.66 -9.99 -8.87
C LEU A 487 17.82 -9.03 -8.51
N PRO A 488 17.58 -8.03 -7.65
CA PRO A 488 18.63 -7.15 -7.11
C PRO A 488 19.46 -7.86 -6.04
N THR A 489 20.65 -8.32 -6.41
CA THR A 489 21.52 -9.12 -5.55
C THR A 489 22.38 -8.30 -4.61
N ALA A 490 22.79 -7.09 -5.02
CA ALA A 490 23.59 -6.22 -4.14
C ALA A 490 23.47 -4.73 -4.51
N SER A 491 23.84 -3.87 -3.56
CA SER A 491 23.99 -2.44 -3.77
C SER A 491 25.20 -1.90 -3.01
N LYS A 492 25.94 -0.99 -3.62
CA LYS A 492 26.92 -0.13 -2.96
C LYS A 492 26.34 1.28 -2.91
N ILE A 493 26.18 1.85 -1.72
CA ILE A 493 25.62 3.19 -1.54
C ILE A 493 26.65 4.09 -0.86
N THR A 494 27.00 5.20 -1.48
CA THR A 494 28.03 6.12 -1.00
C THR A 494 27.56 6.92 0.21
N VAL A 495 28.41 7.01 1.24
CA VAL A 495 28.28 7.98 2.33
C VAL A 495 28.68 9.35 1.79
N LEU A 496 27.70 10.26 1.73
CA LEU A 496 27.89 11.57 1.11
C LEU A 496 28.94 12.38 1.87
N GLY A 497 29.85 13.02 1.12
CA GLY A 497 30.95 13.81 1.66
C GLY A 497 32.21 13.02 2.02
N THR A 498 32.16 11.68 2.09
CA THR A 498 33.35 10.84 2.37
C THR A 498 33.83 10.06 1.15
N GLY A 499 32.91 9.71 0.23
CA GLY A 499 33.22 8.88 -0.93
C GLY A 499 33.30 7.37 -0.64
N THR A 500 33.16 6.97 0.64
CA THR A 500 33.11 5.56 1.04
C THR A 500 31.76 4.95 0.70
N ALA A 501 31.73 3.87 -0.07
CA ALA A 501 30.50 3.13 -0.37
C ALA A 501 30.28 1.96 0.59
N LEU A 502 29.06 1.84 1.12
CA LEU A 502 28.63 0.75 1.97
C LEU A 502 27.97 -0.34 1.12
N LEU A 503 28.48 -1.57 1.21
CA LEU A 503 27.93 -2.73 0.53
C LEU A 503 26.73 -3.32 1.29
N SER A 504 25.67 -3.66 0.57
CA SER A 504 24.58 -4.55 1.01
C SER A 504 24.37 -5.66 -0.02
N VAL A 505 24.15 -6.89 0.44
CA VAL A 505 23.92 -8.09 -0.38
C VAL A 505 22.67 -8.82 0.09
N ASN A 506 21.75 -9.10 -0.83
CA ASN A 506 20.49 -9.80 -0.61
C ASN A 506 20.59 -11.25 -1.07
N TYR A 507 20.34 -12.18 -0.16
CA TYR A 507 20.24 -13.61 -0.45
C TYR A 507 18.78 -14.04 -0.42
N TYR A 508 18.41 -14.82 -1.42
CA TYR A 508 17.02 -15.24 -1.65
C TYR A 508 16.82 -16.71 -1.34
N ASP A 509 15.59 -17.13 -1.07
CA ASP A 509 15.20 -18.53 -1.21
C ASP A 509 14.80 -18.86 -2.66
N LYS A 510 14.44 -20.12 -2.89
CA LYS A 510 14.07 -20.63 -4.21
C LYS A 510 12.80 -19.96 -4.75
N GLU A 511 11.98 -19.39 -3.89
CA GLU A 511 10.75 -18.66 -4.20
C GLU A 511 11.00 -17.16 -4.47
N GLY A 512 12.23 -16.68 -4.34
CA GLY A 512 12.60 -15.28 -4.60
C GLY A 512 12.36 -14.34 -3.43
N ARG A 513 12.15 -14.86 -2.21
CA ARG A 513 12.00 -14.06 -0.98
C ARG A 513 13.35 -13.83 -0.33
N VAL A 514 13.58 -12.65 0.25
CA VAL A 514 14.85 -12.30 0.89
C VAL A 514 14.99 -13.01 2.23
N VAL A 515 15.81 -14.06 2.28
CA VAL A 515 16.08 -14.84 3.50
C VAL A 515 17.28 -14.34 4.29
N GLN A 516 18.18 -13.58 3.66
CA GLN A 516 19.27 -12.94 4.38
C GLN A 516 19.69 -11.63 3.72
N VAL A 517 19.94 -10.60 4.52
CA VAL A 517 20.59 -9.37 4.07
C VAL A 517 21.88 -9.20 4.87
N LYS A 518 23.01 -9.00 4.19
CA LYS A 518 24.28 -8.64 4.82
C LYS A 518 24.70 -7.26 4.36
N SER A 519 24.85 -6.33 5.30
CA SER A 519 25.19 -4.94 5.03
C SER A 519 26.41 -4.49 5.81
N GLN A 520 27.22 -3.59 5.24
CA GLN A 520 28.20 -2.81 5.97
C GLN A 520 27.52 -1.59 6.62
N ASN A 521 28.02 -1.16 7.77
CA ASN A 521 27.57 0.08 8.41
C ASN A 521 28.70 1.11 8.50
N HIS A 522 28.31 2.38 8.66
CA HIS A 522 29.24 3.51 8.69
C HIS A 522 30.13 3.57 9.96
N LEU A 523 29.91 2.67 10.92
CA LEU A 523 30.70 2.50 12.14
C LEU A 523 31.77 1.39 12.00
N GLY A 524 32.05 0.96 10.76
CA GLY A 524 33.12 0.00 10.46
C GLY A 524 32.76 -1.46 10.73
N GLY A 525 31.49 -1.78 11.00
CA GLY A 525 31.03 -3.15 11.21
C GLY A 525 29.94 -3.56 10.20
N THR A 526 29.14 -4.56 10.58
CA THR A 526 28.17 -5.21 9.70
C THR A 526 26.79 -5.33 10.33
N ASP A 527 25.77 -5.48 9.50
CA ASP A 527 24.41 -5.83 9.90
C ASP A 527 23.96 -7.04 9.09
N VAL A 528 23.62 -8.13 9.77
CA VAL A 528 23.16 -9.37 9.15
C VAL A 528 21.76 -9.67 9.63
N VAL A 529 20.80 -9.70 8.73
CA VAL A 529 19.39 -10.00 9.04
C VAL A 529 19.00 -11.31 8.37
N ASP A 530 18.63 -12.32 9.16
CA ASP A 530 18.17 -13.64 8.72
C ASP A 530 16.66 -13.77 8.89
N ASN A 531 15.94 -13.92 7.79
CA ASN A 531 14.49 -14.04 7.77
C ASN A 531 14.04 -15.48 7.56
N THR A 532 12.91 -15.82 8.18
CA THR A 532 12.22 -17.10 7.95
C THR A 532 10.76 -16.84 7.71
N TYR A 533 10.26 -17.45 6.64
CA TYR A 533 8.88 -17.31 6.19
C TYR A 533 8.16 -18.64 6.36
N ASN A 534 6.85 -18.59 6.59
CA ASN A 534 6.03 -19.77 6.39
C ASN A 534 5.74 -20.01 4.90
N PHE A 535 5.02 -21.07 4.58
CA PHE A 535 4.66 -21.40 3.20
C PHE A 535 3.81 -20.31 2.53
N ALA A 536 2.97 -19.61 3.29
CA ALA A 536 2.15 -18.51 2.78
C ALA A 536 2.94 -17.20 2.56
N GLY A 537 4.23 -17.15 2.92
CA GLY A 537 5.09 -15.98 2.75
C GLY A 537 5.08 -15.00 3.93
N GLU A 538 4.41 -15.33 5.03
CA GLU A 538 4.39 -14.49 6.24
C GLU A 538 5.73 -14.62 6.99
N LEU A 539 6.31 -13.50 7.43
CA LEU A 539 7.59 -13.45 8.17
C LEU A 539 7.38 -13.94 9.61
N ILE A 540 7.64 -15.23 9.86
CA ILE A 540 7.45 -15.83 11.19
C ILE A 540 8.64 -15.59 12.13
N ALA A 541 9.83 -15.28 11.60
CA ALA A 541 10.96 -14.90 12.43
C ALA A 541 12.03 -14.11 11.68
N SER A 542 12.72 -13.24 12.40
CA SER A 542 13.86 -12.46 11.92
C SER A 542 14.94 -12.41 13.00
N ASN A 543 16.19 -12.77 12.67
CA ASN A 543 17.32 -12.65 13.58
C ASN A 543 18.32 -11.64 13.00
N ARG A 544 18.58 -10.57 13.75
CA ARG A 544 19.51 -9.52 13.35
C ARG A 544 20.77 -9.59 14.20
N THR A 545 21.93 -9.70 13.56
CA THR A 545 23.24 -9.58 14.19
C THR A 545 23.90 -8.29 13.73
N ASN A 546 23.95 -7.31 14.62
CA ASN A 546 24.59 -6.04 14.38
C ASN A 546 25.98 -6.02 15.04
N VAL A 547 27.00 -5.65 14.28
CA VAL A 547 28.34 -5.38 14.76
C VAL A 547 28.64 -3.91 14.50
N ALA A 548 28.90 -3.14 15.55
CA ALA A 548 29.25 -1.72 15.44
C ALA A 548 30.29 -1.38 16.51
N SER A 549 31.30 -0.60 16.15
CA SER A 549 32.39 -0.23 17.07
C SER A 549 33.04 -1.45 17.77
N GLY A 550 33.09 -2.60 17.09
CA GLY A 550 33.63 -3.87 17.62
C GLY A 550 32.71 -4.64 18.57
N VAL A 551 31.51 -4.15 18.88
CA VAL A 551 30.53 -4.80 19.76
C VAL A 551 29.48 -5.52 18.93
N THR A 552 29.16 -6.77 19.27
CA THR A 552 28.10 -7.56 18.64
C THR A 552 26.82 -7.52 19.47
N THR A 553 25.70 -7.22 18.83
CA THR A 553 24.35 -7.27 19.41
C THR A 553 23.46 -8.15 18.54
N THR A 554 22.75 -9.09 19.16
CA THR A 554 21.80 -9.99 18.47
C THR A 554 20.37 -9.67 18.88
N ILE A 555 19.47 -9.61 17.91
CA ILE A 555 18.06 -9.27 18.09
C ILE A 555 17.23 -10.34 17.38
N ALA A 556 16.61 -11.23 18.14
CA ALA A 556 15.68 -12.22 17.64
C ALA A 556 14.25 -11.68 17.75
N THR A 557 13.51 -11.80 16.66
CA THR A 557 12.09 -11.48 16.54
C THR A 557 11.35 -12.71 16.04
N ARG A 558 10.23 -13.03 16.68
CA ARG A 558 9.29 -14.06 16.20
C ARG A 558 7.93 -13.41 16.07
N ASN A 559 7.22 -13.68 14.98
CA ASN A 559 5.86 -13.21 14.78
C ASN A 559 4.93 -14.42 14.67
N GLU A 560 3.75 -14.27 15.22
CA GLU A 560 2.67 -15.23 15.03
C GLU A 560 1.53 -14.59 14.26
N TYR A 561 0.85 -15.41 13.46
CA TYR A 561 -0.31 -15.04 12.68
C TYR A 561 -1.40 -16.06 12.90
N ASP A 562 -2.66 -15.65 12.77
CA ASP A 562 -3.76 -16.59 12.73
C ASP A 562 -3.85 -17.32 11.38
N HIS A 563 -4.79 -18.26 11.26
CA HIS A 563 -4.97 -19.03 10.04
C HIS A 563 -5.25 -18.16 8.80
N MET A 564 -5.77 -16.95 9.00
CA MET A 564 -6.08 -15.98 7.94
C MET A 564 -4.96 -14.98 7.66
N GLY A 565 -3.83 -15.05 8.38
CA GLY A 565 -2.68 -14.17 8.18
C GLY A 565 -2.73 -12.85 8.94
N ARG A 566 -3.67 -12.68 9.89
CA ARG A 566 -3.69 -11.52 10.80
C ARG A 566 -2.64 -11.72 11.89
N LYS A 567 -1.83 -10.69 12.19
CA LYS A 567 -0.77 -10.76 13.20
C LYS A 567 -1.36 -10.97 14.60
N LEU A 568 -0.93 -11.99 15.32
CA LEU A 568 -1.40 -12.30 16.68
C LEU A 568 -0.45 -11.76 17.76
N ALA A 569 0.86 -11.81 17.51
CA ALA A 569 1.84 -11.36 18.49
C ALA A 569 3.23 -11.16 17.86
N THR A 570 4.02 -10.31 18.50
CA THR A 570 5.48 -10.28 18.35
C THR A 570 6.17 -10.68 19.62
N PHE A 571 7.24 -11.45 19.45
CA PHE A 571 8.14 -11.83 20.51
C PHE A 571 9.53 -11.25 20.23
N LYS A 572 10.23 -10.86 21.30
CA LYS A 572 11.58 -10.29 21.22
C LYS A 572 12.52 -10.98 22.20
N SER A 573 13.76 -11.20 21.75
CA SER A 573 14.89 -11.57 22.59
C SER A 573 16.13 -10.82 22.09
N ILE A 574 16.88 -10.22 23.01
CA ILE A 574 18.12 -9.48 22.71
C ILE A 574 19.27 -10.16 23.43
N ASN A 575 20.36 -10.43 22.74
CA ASN A 575 21.55 -11.11 23.28
C ASN A 575 21.25 -12.43 23.98
N GLY A 576 20.27 -13.19 23.48
CA GLY A 576 19.86 -14.47 24.03
C GLY A 576 19.13 -14.38 25.38
N ALA A 577 18.66 -13.19 25.78
CA ALA A 577 17.79 -13.03 26.94
C ALA A 577 16.48 -13.82 26.79
N GLN A 578 15.76 -14.05 27.89
CA GLN A 578 14.45 -14.70 27.85
C GLN A 578 13.52 -14.00 26.84
N GLU A 579 12.87 -14.81 25.99
CA GLU A 579 11.88 -14.32 25.03
C GLU A 579 10.69 -13.71 25.78
N LEU A 580 10.25 -12.52 25.35
CA LEU A 580 9.08 -11.82 25.88
C LEU A 580 8.06 -11.54 24.78
N VAL A 581 6.77 -11.51 25.14
CA VAL A 581 5.71 -10.97 24.28
C VAL A 581 5.82 -9.44 24.28
N LEU A 582 6.21 -8.87 23.15
CA LEU A 582 6.28 -7.42 22.99
C LEU A 582 4.85 -6.87 22.91
N ASP A 583 4.06 -7.47 22.02
CA ASP A 583 2.65 -7.18 21.81
C ASP A 583 1.84 -8.45 21.49
N LYS A 584 0.54 -8.39 21.80
CA LYS A 584 -0.48 -9.36 21.40
C LYS A 584 -1.72 -8.63 20.90
N MET A 585 -2.30 -9.10 19.80
CA MET A 585 -3.46 -8.53 19.13
C MET A 585 -4.64 -9.50 19.18
N ASP A 586 -5.81 -9.02 19.57
CA ASP A 586 -7.08 -9.76 19.56
C ASP A 586 -8.07 -9.13 18.59
N TYR A 587 -8.85 -9.96 17.87
CA TYR A 587 -9.75 -9.51 16.81
C TYR A 587 -11.20 -9.97 17.04
N ASN A 588 -12.17 -9.19 16.55
CA ASN A 588 -13.58 -9.61 16.48
C ASN A 588 -13.85 -10.53 15.27
N GLU A 589 -15.09 -10.96 15.12
CA GLU A 589 -15.46 -12.06 14.20
C GLU A 589 -15.41 -11.66 12.73
N ILE A 590 -15.38 -10.35 12.45
CA ILE A 590 -15.15 -9.78 11.11
C ILE A 590 -13.71 -9.27 10.93
N GLY A 591 -12.80 -9.55 11.88
CA GLY A 591 -11.37 -9.30 11.77
C GLY A 591 -10.89 -7.92 12.19
N GLN A 592 -11.68 -7.12 12.90
CA GLN A 592 -11.23 -5.81 13.43
C GLN A 592 -10.47 -5.99 14.76
N LEU A 593 -9.41 -5.21 14.98
CA LEU A 593 -8.62 -5.25 16.22
C LEU A 593 -9.46 -4.73 17.40
N ILE A 594 -9.65 -5.52 18.44
CA ILE A 594 -10.43 -5.13 19.63
C ILE A 594 -9.56 -4.88 20.85
N LYS A 595 -8.35 -5.43 20.87
CA LYS A 595 -7.45 -5.28 22.00
C LYS A 595 -5.99 -5.46 21.57
N LYS A 596 -5.12 -4.57 22.05
CA LYS A 596 -3.66 -4.73 22.03
C LYS A 596 -3.17 -4.89 23.47
N SER A 597 -2.37 -5.92 23.73
CA SER A 597 -1.79 -6.18 25.05
C SER A 597 -0.27 -6.09 24.94
N LEU A 598 0.38 -5.35 25.85
CA LEU A 598 1.80 -5.02 25.79
C LEU A 598 2.54 -5.62 26.99
N HIS A 599 3.75 -6.12 26.71
CA HIS A 599 4.71 -6.66 27.68
C HIS A 599 4.18 -7.83 28.52
N SER A 600 4.58 -9.05 28.16
CA SER A 600 4.40 -10.23 29.00
C SER A 600 5.61 -11.15 28.95
N THR A 601 5.97 -11.72 30.11
CA THR A 601 7.05 -12.71 30.25
C THR A 601 6.52 -14.15 30.38
N ASP A 602 5.20 -14.32 30.52
CA ASP A 602 4.53 -15.62 30.71
C ASP A 602 3.42 -15.88 29.68
N GLY A 603 3.11 -14.91 28.82
CA GLY A 603 2.06 -15.01 27.80
C GLY A 603 0.63 -14.83 28.33
N GLU A 604 0.46 -14.63 29.64
CA GLU A 604 -0.84 -14.57 30.30
C GLU A 604 -1.06 -13.21 30.99
N ASN A 605 -0.05 -12.74 31.71
CA ASN A 605 -0.08 -11.48 32.46
C ASN A 605 0.58 -10.38 31.63
N PHE A 606 -0.24 -9.44 31.16
CA PHE A 606 0.21 -8.29 30.38
C PHE A 606 0.28 -7.04 31.23
N LEU A 607 1.35 -6.25 31.07
CA LEU A 607 1.58 -5.05 31.85
C LEU A 607 0.60 -3.93 31.50
N GLN A 608 0.19 -3.85 30.23
CA GLN A 608 -0.69 -2.81 29.72
C GLN A 608 -1.62 -3.38 28.65
N ASN A 609 -2.88 -2.96 28.64
CA ASN A 609 -3.89 -3.38 27.67
C ASN A 609 -4.61 -2.15 27.13
N THR A 610 -4.84 -2.10 25.82
CA THR A 610 -5.60 -1.05 25.14
C THR A 610 -6.73 -1.69 24.35
N SER A 611 -7.97 -1.28 24.61
CA SER A 611 -9.16 -1.77 23.89
C SER A 611 -9.57 -0.79 22.79
N TYR A 612 -10.11 -1.31 21.69
CA TYR A 612 -10.51 -0.56 20.50
C TYR A 612 -11.96 -0.85 20.11
N ALA A 613 -12.62 0.14 19.50
CA ALA A 613 -13.92 -0.01 18.88
C ALA A 613 -14.08 0.95 17.70
N TYR A 614 -15.03 0.62 16.83
CA TYR A 614 -15.21 1.26 15.53
C TYR A 614 -16.68 1.62 15.30
N ASN A 615 -16.95 2.54 14.38
CA ASN A 615 -18.28 2.80 13.87
C ASN A 615 -18.64 1.86 12.70
N GLU A 616 -19.85 1.99 12.17
CA GLU A 616 -20.37 1.21 11.04
C GLU A 616 -19.61 1.42 9.71
N ARG A 617 -18.78 2.47 9.63
CA ARG A 617 -17.87 2.73 8.52
C ARG A 617 -16.45 2.19 8.80
N GLY A 618 -16.26 1.50 9.92
CA GLY A 618 -14.97 0.98 10.36
C GLY A 618 -14.04 2.03 10.96
N TRP A 619 -14.44 3.31 11.06
CA TRP A 619 -13.60 4.34 11.67
C TRP A 619 -13.45 4.12 13.17
N MET A 620 -12.23 4.27 13.69
CA MET A 620 -11.98 4.12 15.12
C MET A 620 -12.75 5.16 15.91
N LYS A 621 -13.49 4.71 16.93
CA LYS A 621 -14.21 5.53 17.90
C LYS A 621 -13.50 5.64 19.23
N ASN A 622 -12.77 4.60 19.62
CA ASN A 622 -12.07 4.63 20.89
C ASN A 622 -10.81 3.77 20.90
N SER A 623 -9.88 4.18 21.76
CA SER A 623 -8.64 3.49 22.11
C SER A 623 -8.39 3.75 23.59
N ASN A 624 -8.73 2.78 24.46
CA ASN A 624 -8.78 2.96 25.91
C ASN A 624 -7.78 2.04 26.61
N GLY A 625 -6.72 2.61 27.18
CA GLY A 625 -5.67 1.88 27.90
C GLY A 625 -5.52 2.23 29.38
N GLY A 626 -6.32 3.14 29.94
CA GLY A 626 -6.20 3.58 31.33
C GLY A 626 -5.06 4.59 31.56
N ILE A 627 -3.83 4.31 31.10
CA ILE A 627 -2.71 5.29 31.11
C ILE A 627 -3.00 6.42 30.13
N PHE A 628 -3.51 6.04 28.95
CA PHE A 628 -3.93 6.94 27.90
C PHE A 628 -5.24 6.42 27.31
N ASN A 629 -6.21 7.31 27.14
CA ASN A 629 -7.51 7.00 26.54
C ASN A 629 -7.84 8.02 25.47
N VAL A 630 -8.47 7.59 24.39
CA VAL A 630 -8.99 8.44 23.32
C VAL A 630 -10.40 7.98 22.94
N GLU A 631 -11.29 8.94 22.79
CA GLU A 631 -12.58 8.82 22.12
C GLU A 631 -12.61 9.80 20.95
N LEU A 632 -12.99 9.32 19.77
CA LEU A 632 -13.17 10.09 18.55
C LEU A 632 -14.64 10.12 18.17
N LYS A 633 -15.13 11.31 17.85
CA LYS A 633 -16.50 11.55 17.38
C LYS A 633 -16.49 12.05 15.95
N TYR A 634 -17.52 11.69 15.19
CA TYR A 634 -17.70 12.07 13.79
C TYR A 634 -19.09 12.71 13.60
N ASN A 635 -20.05 11.92 13.12
CA ASN A 635 -21.45 12.31 12.94
C ASN A 635 -22.23 12.24 14.26
N ASP A 636 -21.67 11.60 15.28
CA ASP A 636 -22.25 11.41 16.61
C ASP A 636 -21.91 12.53 17.61
N HIS A 637 -21.34 13.64 17.13
CA HIS A 637 -21.19 14.84 17.94
C HIS A 637 -22.56 15.38 18.39
N LEU A 638 -22.65 15.85 19.65
CA LEU A 638 -23.91 16.33 20.22
C LEU A 638 -24.36 17.67 19.63
N ASP A 639 -23.41 18.56 19.37
CA ASP A 639 -23.66 19.82 18.68
C ASP A 639 -23.62 19.60 17.15
N PRO A 640 -24.74 19.84 16.43
CA PRO A 640 -24.81 19.72 14.98
C PRO A 640 -23.79 20.53 14.19
N ALA A 641 -23.29 21.65 14.74
CA ALA A 641 -22.32 22.51 14.07
C ALA A 641 -20.96 21.83 13.82
N PHE A 642 -20.63 20.81 14.63
CA PHE A 642 -19.35 20.10 14.52
C PHE A 642 -19.47 18.75 13.81
N LYS A 643 -20.68 18.19 13.66
CA LYS A 643 -20.88 16.85 13.06
C LYS A 643 -20.18 16.73 11.71
N GLN A 644 -19.41 15.65 11.53
CA GLN A 644 -18.69 15.34 10.31
C GLN A 644 -19.12 13.97 9.75
N TYR A 645 -19.38 13.89 8.45
CA TYR A 645 -19.89 12.68 7.80
C TYR A 645 -18.92 12.09 6.77
N ASN A 646 -17.87 12.82 6.41
CA ASN A 646 -16.91 12.48 5.35
C ASN A 646 -15.57 11.91 5.87
N GLY A 647 -15.51 11.55 7.16
CA GLY A 647 -14.33 10.97 7.82
C GLY A 647 -13.45 11.98 8.57
N ASN A 648 -13.77 13.27 8.51
CA ASN A 648 -13.17 14.23 9.43
C ASN A 648 -13.62 13.93 10.88
N ILE A 649 -12.72 14.10 11.83
CA ILE A 649 -13.03 13.95 13.25
C ILE A 649 -13.67 15.24 13.73
N SER A 650 -14.89 15.18 14.25
CA SER A 650 -15.59 16.34 14.83
C SER A 650 -15.06 16.73 16.20
N SER A 651 -14.65 15.75 17.00
CA SER A 651 -14.15 15.96 18.34
C SER A 651 -13.26 14.79 18.78
N GLN A 652 -12.26 15.12 19.59
CA GLN A 652 -11.42 14.17 20.28
C GLN A 652 -11.53 14.44 21.78
N VAL A 653 -11.92 13.43 22.54
CA VAL A 653 -11.74 13.41 24.00
C VAL A 653 -10.55 12.51 24.27
N TYR A 654 -9.54 13.00 24.97
CA TYR A 654 -8.46 12.14 25.44
C TYR A 654 -8.18 12.36 26.92
N ASP A 655 -7.64 11.35 27.58
CA ASP A 655 -7.14 11.45 28.94
C ASP A 655 -5.68 11.01 28.98
N ASN A 656 -4.80 11.97 29.28
CA ASN A 656 -3.37 11.77 29.42
C ASN A 656 -2.90 12.41 30.73
N ASN A 657 -3.40 11.89 31.86
CA ASN A 657 -3.28 12.51 33.19
C ASN A 657 -4.14 13.78 33.33
N GLY A 658 -5.41 13.64 32.96
CA GLY A 658 -6.44 14.67 32.99
C GLY A 658 -7.15 14.75 31.64
N ALA A 659 -8.48 14.60 31.66
CA ALA A 659 -9.30 14.64 30.46
C ALA A 659 -9.20 16.00 29.76
N ASN A 660 -9.10 15.95 28.43
CA ASN A 660 -9.15 17.10 27.55
C ASN A 660 -10.09 16.79 26.38
N THR A 661 -10.85 17.80 25.95
CA THR A 661 -11.80 17.68 24.85
C THR A 661 -11.49 18.75 23.82
N PHE A 662 -11.31 18.32 22.58
CA PHE A 662 -11.15 19.18 21.42
C PHE A 662 -12.37 19.07 20.54
N ASN A 663 -12.89 20.21 20.10
CA ASN A 663 -13.84 20.28 19.00
C ASN A 663 -13.14 20.84 17.78
N TYR A 664 -13.27 20.14 16.65
CA TYR A 664 -12.62 20.50 15.40
C TYR A 664 -13.62 21.09 14.42
N SER A 665 -13.23 22.19 13.78
CA SER A 665 -13.98 22.75 12.66
C SER A 665 -13.09 22.79 11.43
N TYR A 666 -13.76 22.63 10.28
CA TYR A 666 -13.12 22.60 8.97
C TYR A 666 -13.78 23.63 8.08
N ASP A 667 -13.05 24.14 7.10
CA ASP A 667 -13.67 24.84 5.98
C ASP A 667 -14.23 23.84 4.96
N ASN A 668 -14.94 24.35 3.95
CA ASN A 668 -15.55 23.56 2.89
C ASN A 668 -14.55 22.89 1.94
N LEU A 669 -13.25 22.99 2.23
CA LEU A 669 -12.14 22.35 1.53
C LEU A 669 -11.53 21.23 2.39
N ASN A 670 -12.16 20.91 3.53
CA ASN A 670 -11.67 19.98 4.55
C ASN A 670 -10.35 20.40 5.21
N ARG A 671 -10.03 21.70 5.25
CA ARG A 671 -8.87 22.23 5.99
C ARG A 671 -9.28 22.59 7.42
N LEU A 672 -8.47 22.24 8.41
CA LEU A 672 -8.71 22.52 9.82
C LEU A 672 -8.69 24.03 10.07
N THR A 673 -9.79 24.63 10.52
CA THR A 673 -9.86 26.06 10.87
C THR A 673 -9.80 26.28 12.37
N MET A 674 -10.19 25.28 13.16
CA MET A 674 -10.20 25.37 14.61
C MET A 674 -9.99 24.01 15.26
N ALA A 675 -9.20 24.00 16.33
CA ALA A 675 -9.15 22.94 17.32
C ALA A 675 -9.40 23.58 18.68
N ALA A 676 -10.64 23.60 19.15
CA ALA A 676 -11.03 24.31 20.37
C ALA A 676 -11.01 23.37 21.58
N THR A 677 -10.19 23.69 22.58
CA THR A 677 -10.23 23.00 23.88
C THR A 677 -11.40 23.52 24.71
N THR A 678 -12.22 22.61 25.25
CA THR A 678 -13.30 22.95 26.19
C THR A 678 -12.93 22.63 27.64
N ALA A 679 -11.74 22.06 27.90
CA ALA A 679 -11.30 21.69 29.24
C ALA A 679 -10.68 22.87 29.99
N ALA A 680 -11.20 23.18 31.18
CA ALA A 680 -10.70 24.25 32.02
C ALA A 680 -9.23 24.01 32.42
N GLY A 681 -8.37 25.01 32.21
CA GLY A 681 -6.94 24.94 32.55
C GLY A 681 -6.04 24.23 31.51
N LYS A 682 -6.59 23.71 30.41
CA LYS A 682 -5.81 23.15 29.29
C LYS A 682 -5.70 24.18 28.16
N ASN A 683 -4.48 24.64 27.87
CA ASN A 683 -4.19 25.65 26.85
C ASN A 683 -3.64 25.03 25.55
N LEU A 684 -4.45 24.26 24.83
CA LEU A 684 -4.01 23.55 23.61
C LEU A 684 -4.81 23.92 22.35
N GLY A 685 -5.67 24.94 22.43
CA GLY A 685 -6.51 25.32 21.30
C GLY A 685 -5.74 25.98 20.15
N GLU A 686 -6.19 25.75 18.92
CA GLU A 686 -5.70 26.42 17.71
C GLU A 686 -6.85 27.07 16.91
N THR A 687 -6.58 28.23 16.31
CA THR A 687 -7.42 28.85 15.27
C THR A 687 -6.53 29.21 14.09
N ILE A 688 -6.94 28.81 12.89
CA ILE A 688 -6.12 28.87 11.69
C ILE A 688 -6.88 29.57 10.56
N VAL A 689 -6.19 30.46 9.87
CA VAL A 689 -6.67 31.11 8.64
C VAL A 689 -5.71 30.77 7.51
N TYR A 690 -6.27 30.50 6.34
CA TYR A 690 -5.52 30.16 5.13
C TYR A 690 -5.74 31.17 4.01
N ASP A 691 -4.73 31.30 3.16
CA ASP A 691 -4.84 31.92 1.85
C ASP A 691 -5.51 30.98 0.83
N VAL A 692 -5.56 31.36 -0.46
CA VAL A 692 -6.24 30.54 -1.48
C VAL A 692 -5.41 29.37 -2.00
N MET A 693 -4.09 29.37 -1.74
CA MET A 693 -3.18 28.25 -2.00
C MET A 693 -3.08 27.29 -0.81
N GLY A 694 -3.70 27.63 0.31
CA GLY A 694 -3.62 26.86 1.54
C GLY A 694 -2.36 27.15 2.36
N ASN A 695 -1.64 28.24 2.12
CA ASN A 695 -0.66 28.68 3.10
C ASN A 695 -1.38 29.23 4.35
N ILE A 696 -0.80 28.98 5.52
CA ILE A 696 -1.28 29.58 6.76
C ILE A 696 -0.99 31.08 6.70
N SER A 697 -2.02 31.90 6.87
CA SER A 697 -1.91 33.36 6.97
C SER A 697 -1.96 33.84 8.42
N SER A 698 -2.65 33.10 9.30
CA SER A 698 -2.68 33.32 10.74
C SER A 698 -2.82 32.00 11.49
N LEU A 699 -2.06 31.86 12.58
CA LEU A 699 -2.14 30.73 13.52
C LEU A 699 -2.15 31.25 14.95
N THR A 700 -3.28 31.10 15.62
CA THR A 700 -3.44 31.47 17.04
C THR A 700 -3.41 30.22 17.89
N ARG A 701 -2.58 30.24 18.94
CA ARG A 701 -2.46 29.14 19.90
C ARG A 701 -2.78 29.60 21.32
N ALA A 702 -3.65 28.86 22.00
CA ALA A 702 -3.91 29.06 23.42
C ALA A 702 -2.59 28.90 24.21
N GLY A 703 -2.31 29.80 25.15
CA GLY A 703 -1.06 29.80 25.93
C GLY A 703 0.13 30.49 25.26
N PHE A 704 0.03 30.90 23.99
CA PHE A 704 1.09 31.64 23.28
C PHE A 704 0.59 32.99 22.72
N GLY A 705 -0.43 32.97 21.85
CA GLY A 705 -0.88 34.14 21.10
C GLY A 705 -1.00 33.85 19.60
N THR A 706 -1.02 34.90 18.80
CA THR A 706 -1.19 34.81 17.34
C THR A 706 0.14 35.00 16.61
N ASN A 707 0.48 34.06 15.73
CA ASN A 707 1.43 34.26 14.66
C ASN A 707 0.71 34.75 13.39
N ASN A 708 1.20 35.86 12.84
CA ASN A 708 0.80 36.40 11.55
C ASN A 708 1.91 36.14 10.55
N TYR A 709 1.57 35.49 9.43
CA TYR A 709 2.52 35.17 8.37
C TYR A 709 2.57 36.36 7.42
N THR A 710 3.32 37.38 7.83
CA THR A 710 3.29 38.74 7.27
C THR A 710 3.88 38.86 5.88
N GLY A 711 4.69 37.87 5.44
CA GLY A 711 5.34 37.90 4.13
C GLY A 711 5.35 36.54 3.44
N TYR A 712 4.97 36.54 2.15
CA TYR A 712 5.09 35.40 1.25
C TYR A 712 5.66 35.86 -0.10
N THR A 713 6.47 35.03 -0.73
CA THR A 713 6.84 35.15 -2.16
C THR A 713 6.46 33.86 -2.87
N GLY A 714 5.36 33.89 -3.62
CA GLY A 714 4.65 32.67 -3.98
C GLY A 714 4.21 31.92 -2.72
N ASN A 715 4.59 30.65 -2.62
CA ASN A 715 4.30 29.80 -1.46
C ASN A 715 5.40 29.80 -0.38
N ARG A 716 6.52 30.52 -0.62
CA ARG A 716 7.66 30.62 0.32
C ARG A 716 7.38 31.66 1.39
N LEU A 717 7.46 31.27 2.65
CA LEU A 717 7.35 32.20 3.78
C LEU A 717 8.57 33.12 3.80
N THR A 718 8.39 34.44 3.98
CA THR A 718 9.50 35.40 4.05
C THR A 718 9.55 36.16 5.37
N ALA A 719 8.41 36.30 6.05
CA ALA A 719 8.35 36.95 7.36
C ALA A 719 7.18 36.43 8.20
N ILE A 720 7.40 36.36 9.51
CA ILE A 720 6.39 36.05 10.52
C ILE A 720 6.52 37.03 11.69
N SER A 721 5.40 37.40 12.31
CA SER A 721 5.36 38.21 13.52
C SER A 721 4.34 37.67 14.52
N GLY A 722 4.55 37.89 15.81
CA GLY A 722 3.70 37.33 16.87
C GLY A 722 4.53 36.69 17.97
N PHE A 723 4.14 35.49 18.40
CA PHE A 723 4.94 34.71 19.36
C PHE A 723 6.22 34.16 18.73
N THR A 724 6.24 33.95 17.41
CA THR A 724 7.44 33.75 16.59
C THR A 724 7.64 35.01 15.76
N ASN A 725 8.86 35.55 15.75
CA ASN A 725 9.18 36.78 15.02
C ASN A 725 10.50 36.61 14.27
N GLY A 726 10.50 36.92 12.97
CA GLY A 726 11.70 36.89 12.17
C GLY A 726 11.43 36.75 10.68
N THR A 727 12.51 36.70 9.91
CA THR A 727 12.51 36.57 8.46
C THR A 727 13.08 35.24 8.02
N TYR A 728 12.73 34.84 6.79
CA TYR A 728 13.13 33.58 6.19
C TYR A 728 13.69 33.83 4.79
N VAL A 729 14.77 33.13 4.44
CA VAL A 729 15.39 33.21 3.12
C VAL A 729 15.44 31.82 2.51
N HIS A 730 15.15 31.74 1.21
CA HIS A 730 15.12 30.48 0.46
C HIS A 730 16.09 30.53 -0.71
N ASP A 731 16.62 29.37 -1.10
CA ASP A 731 17.43 29.24 -2.31
C ASP A 731 16.58 29.04 -3.60
N ALA A 732 17.27 28.88 -4.74
CA ALA A 732 16.63 28.64 -6.04
C ALA A 732 15.89 27.29 -6.14
N ASN A 733 16.16 26.34 -5.23
CA ASN A 733 15.42 25.08 -5.14
C ASN A 733 14.19 25.20 -4.22
N GLY A 734 14.02 26.33 -3.54
CA GLY A 734 12.97 26.55 -2.56
C GLY A 734 13.30 25.99 -1.19
N ASN A 735 14.58 25.75 -0.87
CA ASN A 735 15.01 25.31 0.46
C ASN A 735 15.26 26.49 1.38
N LEU A 736 14.85 26.40 2.65
CA LEU A 736 15.08 27.44 3.65
C LEU A 736 16.56 27.54 4.06
N THR A 737 17.28 28.55 3.60
CA THR A 737 18.71 28.74 3.92
C THR A 737 18.97 29.61 5.13
N SER A 738 17.98 30.40 5.58
CA SER A 738 18.09 31.22 6.80
C SER A 738 16.77 31.20 7.58
N ASP A 739 16.83 30.73 8.83
CA ASP A 739 15.73 30.74 9.81
C ASP A 739 16.03 31.84 10.84
N GLY A 740 15.48 33.04 10.59
CA GLY A 740 15.67 34.22 11.43
C GLY A 740 15.21 34.03 12.87
N PRO A 741 14.01 33.48 13.14
CA PRO A 741 13.55 33.21 14.51
C PRO A 741 14.51 32.34 15.34
N ARG A 742 15.19 31.38 14.71
CA ARG A 742 16.20 30.55 15.39
C ARG A 742 17.62 31.12 15.31
N GLY A 743 17.85 32.09 14.43
CA GLY A 743 19.16 32.68 14.18
C GLY A 743 20.14 31.66 13.58
N VAL A 744 19.66 30.80 12.69
CA VAL A 744 20.48 29.77 12.04
C VAL A 744 20.46 29.87 10.52
N ASN A 745 21.57 29.46 9.90
CA ASN A 745 21.67 29.26 8.46
C ASN A 745 21.84 27.78 8.15
N ILE A 746 21.26 27.31 7.04
CA ILE A 746 21.16 25.90 6.68
C ILE A 746 21.70 25.68 5.26
N ASP A 747 22.67 24.79 5.13
CA ASP A 747 23.17 24.28 3.85
C ASP A 747 22.53 22.92 3.53
N TYR A 748 22.33 22.64 2.25
CA TYR A 748 21.65 21.44 1.76
C TYR A 748 22.51 20.63 0.78
N ASN A 749 22.30 19.32 0.73
CA ASN A 749 22.82 18.47 -0.33
C ASN A 749 21.90 18.46 -1.58
N TYR A 750 22.27 17.68 -2.58
CA TYR A 750 21.52 17.54 -3.83
C TYR A 750 20.13 16.90 -3.68
N LEU A 751 19.86 16.23 -2.55
CA LEU A 751 18.53 15.70 -2.19
C LEU A 751 17.66 16.75 -1.47
N ASN A 752 18.18 17.97 -1.27
CA ASN A 752 17.58 19.01 -0.46
C ASN A 752 17.44 18.61 1.03
N LEU A 753 18.36 17.79 1.55
CA LEU A 753 18.48 17.45 2.98
C LEU A 753 19.50 18.36 3.67
N PRO A 754 19.22 18.89 4.89
CA PRO A 754 20.16 19.74 5.64
C PRO A 754 21.48 19.02 5.93
N VAL A 755 22.62 19.57 5.53
CA VAL A 755 23.94 18.98 5.83
C VAL A 755 24.72 19.74 6.89
N ARG A 756 24.50 21.06 6.99
CA ARG A 756 25.17 21.91 7.97
C ARG A 756 24.22 23.00 8.45
N VAL A 757 24.19 23.20 9.75
CA VAL A 757 23.51 24.32 10.41
C VAL A 757 24.54 25.14 11.15
N THR A 758 24.52 26.46 10.96
CA THR A 758 25.44 27.41 11.60
C THR A 758 24.69 28.59 12.20
N GLY A 759 25.36 29.40 13.04
CA GLY A 759 24.76 30.56 13.73
C GLY A 759 24.61 30.28 15.22
N ASN A 760 23.39 30.36 15.74
CA ASN A 760 23.11 30.02 17.14
C ASN A 760 23.27 28.53 17.48
N GLN A 761 23.32 27.67 16.45
CA GLN A 761 23.59 26.24 16.56
C GLN A 761 24.73 25.87 15.61
N ASP A 762 25.48 24.82 15.94
CA ASP A 762 26.48 24.22 15.06
C ASP A 762 26.22 22.71 14.98
N ILE A 763 25.64 22.31 13.86
CA ILE A 763 25.16 20.94 13.63
C ILE A 763 25.62 20.48 12.24
N THR A 764 26.15 19.27 12.16
CA THR A 764 26.44 18.60 10.89
C THR A 764 25.67 17.30 10.80
N TYR A 765 25.05 17.06 9.66
CA TYR A 765 24.34 15.82 9.35
C TYR A 765 25.07 15.06 8.24
N THR A 766 25.19 13.75 8.40
CA THR A 766 25.76 12.86 7.38
C THR A 766 24.69 11.89 6.91
N TYR A 767 24.54 11.79 5.59
CA TYR A 767 23.60 10.89 4.93
C TYR A 767 24.33 9.95 3.98
N ASP A 768 23.70 8.85 3.62
CA ASP A 768 24.07 8.14 2.40
C ASP A 768 23.38 8.73 1.16
N ALA A 769 23.76 8.26 -0.01
CA ALA A 769 23.21 8.72 -1.28
C ALA A 769 21.74 8.28 -1.51
N ALA A 770 21.18 7.43 -0.66
CA ALA A 770 19.75 7.11 -0.66
C ALA A 770 18.95 8.06 0.25
N GLY A 771 19.61 9.01 0.92
CA GLY A 771 18.97 9.98 1.82
C GLY A 771 18.79 9.46 3.25
N ARG A 772 19.36 8.31 3.61
CA ARG A 772 19.28 7.81 5.00
C ARG A 772 20.25 8.58 5.87
N LYS A 773 19.74 9.16 6.97
CA LYS A 773 20.58 9.83 7.98
C LYS A 773 21.42 8.79 8.72
N LEU A 774 22.73 8.95 8.68
CA LEU A 774 23.71 8.07 9.32
C LEU A 774 24.29 8.68 10.60
N LYS A 775 24.46 10.00 10.64
CA LYS A 775 25.11 10.68 11.76
C LYS A 775 24.57 12.10 11.94
N LYS A 776 24.43 12.51 13.21
CA LYS A 776 24.26 13.90 13.64
C LYS A 776 25.42 14.25 14.57
N VAL A 777 26.08 15.38 14.32
CA VAL A 777 27.08 15.96 15.23
C VAL A 777 26.59 17.33 15.63
N SER A 778 26.41 17.55 16.92
CA SER A 778 25.94 18.80 17.52
C SER A 778 26.91 19.24 18.60
N VAL A 779 27.29 20.52 18.61
CA VAL A 779 28.13 21.07 19.68
C VAL A 779 27.41 21.02 21.04
N SER A 780 26.09 21.12 21.05
CA SER A 780 25.30 21.17 22.30
C SER A 780 24.90 19.78 22.82
N THR A 781 24.61 18.82 21.94
CA THR A 781 24.14 17.47 22.36
C THR A 781 25.11 16.34 22.04
N GLY A 782 26.27 16.62 21.45
CA GLY A 782 27.26 15.60 21.07
C GLY A 782 26.91 14.88 19.75
N THR A 783 27.43 13.66 19.61
CA THR A 783 27.27 12.84 18.39
C THR A 783 26.23 11.76 18.60
N THR A 784 25.33 11.60 17.63
CA THR A 784 24.39 10.49 17.52
C THR A 784 24.64 9.77 16.19
N SER A 785 24.85 8.46 16.24
CA SER A 785 25.02 7.62 15.05
C SER A 785 23.86 6.65 14.90
N TYR A 786 23.44 6.40 13.66
CA TYR A 786 22.22 5.66 13.33
C TYR A 786 22.54 4.45 12.44
N VAL A 787 22.20 3.25 12.90
CA VAL A 787 22.30 2.02 12.11
C VAL A 787 20.94 1.33 12.10
N ASP A 788 20.12 1.69 11.12
CA ASP A 788 18.82 1.04 10.82
C ASP A 788 17.98 0.76 12.08
N GLY A 789 17.56 1.83 12.77
CA GLY A 789 16.79 1.74 14.01
C GLY A 789 17.60 1.48 15.29
N ILE A 790 18.92 1.31 15.21
CA ILE A 790 19.81 1.29 16.39
C ILE A 790 20.51 2.64 16.52
N GLN A 791 20.47 3.24 17.70
CA GLN A 791 21.17 4.49 18.00
C GLN A 791 22.40 4.27 18.88
N TYR A 792 23.46 5.03 18.59
CA TYR A 792 24.72 5.03 19.34
C TYR A 792 25.05 6.42 19.84
N LYS A 793 25.66 6.46 21.03
CA LYS A 793 26.13 7.68 21.71
C LYS A 793 27.48 8.14 21.15
N THR A 794 27.94 9.29 21.63
CA THR A 794 29.23 9.91 21.24
C THR A 794 30.44 8.99 21.42
N ASP A 795 30.43 8.13 22.45
CA ASP A 795 31.51 7.18 22.75
C ASP A 795 31.42 5.88 21.94
N GLY A 796 30.45 5.77 21.02
CA GLY A 796 30.22 4.57 20.20
C GLY A 796 29.44 3.47 20.90
N THR A 797 28.97 3.68 22.14
CA THR A 797 28.12 2.71 22.84
C THR A 797 26.70 2.72 22.28
N LEU A 798 26.07 1.54 22.23
CA LEU A 798 24.66 1.40 21.86
C LEU A 798 23.78 2.04 22.93
N ASP A 799 22.92 2.98 22.54
CA ASP A 799 21.93 3.61 23.42
C ASP A 799 20.65 2.79 23.52
N PHE A 800 20.00 2.57 22.37
CA PHE A 800 18.79 1.75 22.31
C PHE A 800 18.58 1.18 20.91
N ILE A 801 17.68 0.20 20.84
CA ILE A 801 17.18 -0.44 19.63
C ILE A 801 15.70 -0.06 19.49
N GLN A 802 15.28 0.43 18.33
CA GLN A 802 13.87 0.64 18.03
C GLN A 802 13.11 -0.69 17.98
N THR A 803 11.91 -0.69 18.53
CA THR A 803 10.94 -1.80 18.48
C THR A 803 9.64 -1.28 17.87
N GLU A 804 8.72 -2.16 17.50
CA GLU A 804 7.46 -1.70 16.89
C GLU A 804 6.55 -0.95 17.88
N GLU A 805 6.70 -1.20 19.18
CA GLU A 805 5.89 -0.57 20.23
C GLU A 805 6.68 0.46 21.05
N GLY A 806 7.89 0.88 20.63
CA GLY A 806 8.75 1.78 21.40
C GLY A 806 10.23 1.45 21.22
N ILE A 807 10.99 1.33 22.31
CA ILE A 807 12.44 1.05 22.26
C ILE A 807 12.88 0.01 23.28
N ALA A 808 14.02 -0.65 23.02
CA ALA A 808 14.77 -1.41 24.00
C ALA A 808 16.03 -0.64 24.37
N ARG A 809 16.03 -0.01 25.55
CA ARG A 809 17.13 0.80 26.07
C ARG A 809 18.21 -0.07 26.70
N ASN A 810 19.46 0.20 26.34
CA ASN A 810 20.62 -0.49 26.86
C ASN A 810 21.12 0.16 28.16
N ASN A 811 21.15 -0.63 29.23
CA ASN A 811 21.73 -0.28 30.53
C ASN A 811 22.86 -1.25 30.84
N ALA A 812 24.08 -0.93 30.37
CA ALA A 812 25.29 -1.74 30.57
C ALA A 812 25.15 -3.21 30.11
N GLY A 813 24.53 -3.44 28.95
CA GLY A 813 24.34 -4.76 28.34
C GLY A 813 23.01 -5.43 28.68
N VAL A 814 22.27 -4.90 29.66
CA VAL A 814 20.91 -5.34 30.00
C VAL A 814 19.90 -4.42 29.33
N PHE A 815 18.97 -5.00 28.58
CA PHE A 815 17.95 -4.24 27.85
C PHE A 815 16.65 -4.11 28.64
N SER A 816 16.18 -2.88 28.80
CA SER A 816 14.85 -2.57 29.32
C SER A 816 13.96 -2.09 28.20
N TYR A 817 12.75 -2.63 28.11
CA TYR A 817 11.79 -2.28 27.06
C TYR A 817 10.90 -1.12 27.53
N GLU A 818 10.92 -0.04 26.77
CA GLU A 818 10.09 1.14 26.94
C GLU A 818 9.04 1.15 25.82
N TYR A 819 7.78 1.28 26.18
CA TYR A 819 6.63 1.17 25.31
C TYR A 819 5.97 2.53 25.12
N ASN A 820 5.48 2.82 23.92
CA ASN A 820 4.77 4.02 23.54
C ASN A 820 3.27 3.74 23.40
N LEU A 821 2.45 4.56 24.05
CA LEU A 821 1.02 4.66 23.77
C LEU A 821 0.77 5.84 22.86
N THR A 822 0.15 5.58 21.71
CA THR A 822 -0.09 6.59 20.69
C THR A 822 -1.56 6.96 20.55
N ASP A 823 -1.83 8.15 20.01
CA ASP A 823 -3.15 8.46 19.48
C ASP A 823 -3.37 7.81 18.10
N HIS A 824 -4.51 8.14 17.46
CA HIS A 824 -4.92 7.59 16.18
C HIS A 824 -4.00 7.93 15.01
N LEU A 825 -3.12 8.93 15.15
CA LEU A 825 -2.14 9.33 14.14
C LEU A 825 -0.73 8.82 14.43
N GLY A 826 -0.58 7.98 15.48
CA GLY A 826 0.72 7.51 15.91
C GLY A 826 1.53 8.55 16.70
N ASN A 827 0.92 9.65 17.18
CA ASN A 827 1.64 10.59 18.05
C ASN A 827 1.85 9.94 19.41
N VAL A 828 3.09 9.91 19.92
CA VAL A 828 3.40 9.32 21.23
C VAL A 828 2.87 10.20 22.35
N ARG A 829 1.87 9.72 23.10
CA ARG A 829 1.20 10.49 24.16
C ARG A 829 1.71 10.15 25.54
N ALA A 830 2.09 8.90 25.74
CA ALA A 830 2.77 8.43 26.93
C ALA A 830 3.78 7.34 26.59
N SER A 831 4.91 7.34 27.29
CA SER A 831 5.85 6.22 27.27
C SER A 831 5.93 5.60 28.66
N PHE A 832 6.05 4.28 28.77
CA PHE A 832 6.13 3.56 30.03
C PHE A 832 7.08 2.36 29.93
N TYR A 833 7.45 1.79 31.07
CA TYR A 833 8.27 0.58 31.12
C TYR A 833 7.91 -0.24 32.35
N LYS A 834 8.46 -1.45 32.44
CA LYS A 834 8.44 -2.24 33.68
C LYS A 834 9.63 -1.84 34.53
N ASN A 835 9.38 -1.18 35.65
CA ASN A 835 10.45 -0.78 36.56
C ASN A 835 11.14 -2.04 37.12
N PRO A 836 12.46 -2.20 36.95
CA PRO A 836 13.16 -3.42 37.35
C PRO A 836 13.23 -3.61 38.87
N ALA A 837 13.10 -2.55 39.67
CA ALA A 837 13.11 -2.64 41.13
C ALA A 837 11.74 -2.99 41.69
N THR A 838 10.67 -2.36 41.20
CA THR A 838 9.31 -2.60 41.72
C THR A 838 8.55 -3.70 40.99
N GLN A 839 9.00 -4.07 39.78
CA GLN A 839 8.32 -4.98 38.84
C GLN A 839 6.92 -4.49 38.40
N LEU A 840 6.60 -3.22 38.65
CA LEU A 840 5.35 -2.58 38.27
C LEU A 840 5.53 -1.66 37.06
N LEU A 841 4.40 -1.31 36.43
CA LEU A 841 4.38 -0.32 35.37
C LEU A 841 4.75 1.06 35.93
N GLU A 842 5.64 1.76 35.24
CA GLU A 842 5.97 3.16 35.51
C GLU A 842 5.92 3.96 34.20
N VAL A 843 5.18 5.08 34.23
CA VAL A 843 5.14 6.03 33.11
C VAL A 843 6.41 6.87 33.11
N LEU A 844 7.15 6.89 32.01
CA LEU A 844 8.39 7.64 31.84
C LEU A 844 8.12 9.08 31.39
N GLN A 845 7.26 9.25 30.38
CA GLN A 845 7.05 10.51 29.68
C GLN A 845 5.56 10.68 29.31
N ARG A 846 5.08 11.92 29.26
CA ARG A 846 3.76 12.28 28.73
C ARG A 846 3.84 13.56 27.94
N ASP A 847 3.27 13.53 26.74
CA ASP A 847 3.23 14.67 25.83
C ASP A 847 1.84 14.83 25.23
N ASP A 848 1.42 16.09 25.18
CA ASP A 848 0.28 16.51 24.39
C ASP A 848 0.76 17.36 23.20
N TYR A 849 -0.09 17.52 22.19
CA TYR A 849 0.25 18.26 20.98
C TYR A 849 -0.88 19.21 20.61
N TYR A 850 -0.52 20.39 20.11
CA TYR A 850 -1.39 21.18 19.25
C TYR A 850 -1.66 20.40 17.94
N ALA A 851 -2.71 20.75 17.19
CA ALA A 851 -3.10 19.98 16.00
C ALA A 851 -1.97 19.90 14.96
N PHE A 852 -1.23 21.01 14.77
CA PHE A 852 -0.03 21.05 13.91
C PHE A 852 1.26 20.54 14.59
N GLY A 853 1.17 19.80 15.70
CA GLY A 853 2.28 19.03 16.25
C GLY A 853 3.23 19.77 17.19
N LYS A 854 2.98 21.05 17.51
CA LYS A 854 3.75 21.73 18.57
C LYS A 854 3.52 20.98 19.88
N GLN A 855 4.61 20.61 20.53
CA GLN A 855 4.58 19.80 21.76
C GLN A 855 4.19 20.66 22.97
N ALA A 856 3.35 20.09 23.84
CA ALA A 856 3.08 20.54 25.18
C ALA A 856 3.45 19.41 26.16
N VAL A 857 4.60 19.58 26.82
CA VAL A 857 5.16 18.57 27.73
C VAL A 857 4.29 18.49 28.98
N VAL A 858 3.76 17.30 29.28
CA VAL A 858 2.95 17.03 30.49
C VAL A 858 3.81 16.40 31.57
N LYS A 859 4.65 15.42 31.19
CA LYS A 859 5.70 14.84 32.03
C LYS A 859 6.96 14.71 31.17
N PRO A 860 8.07 15.38 31.51
CA PRO A 860 9.30 15.31 30.73
C PRO A 860 9.88 13.90 30.75
N GLY A 861 10.60 13.54 29.68
CA GLY A 861 11.35 12.30 29.56
C GLY A 861 12.42 12.42 28.47
N THR A 862 13.06 11.30 28.14
CA THR A 862 14.18 11.23 27.20
C THR A 862 13.81 10.72 25.81
N ASN A 863 12.54 10.34 25.59
CA ASN A 863 12.09 9.89 24.28
C ASN A 863 12.00 11.09 23.33
N LYS A 864 12.69 10.97 22.19
CA LYS A 864 12.72 11.98 21.12
C LYS A 864 11.83 11.61 19.93
N TYR A 865 11.30 10.40 19.89
CA TYR A 865 10.38 9.92 18.86
C TYR A 865 8.94 10.21 19.29
N LEU A 866 8.40 11.32 18.81
CA LEU A 866 7.25 11.99 19.43
C LEU A 866 6.05 12.09 18.47
N TYR A 867 5.83 13.27 17.89
CA TYR A 867 4.74 13.50 16.94
C TYR A 867 4.96 12.64 15.69
N ASN A 868 3.93 11.86 15.32
CA ASN A 868 3.96 10.75 14.34
C ASN A 868 5.13 9.76 14.51
N GLY A 869 5.64 9.61 15.73
CA GLY A 869 6.82 8.79 16.01
C GLY A 869 8.10 9.31 15.35
N LYS A 870 8.17 10.60 14.99
CA LYS A 870 9.36 11.21 14.36
C LYS A 870 10.33 11.78 15.37
N GLU A 871 11.61 11.72 15.03
CA GLU A 871 12.69 12.19 15.89
C GLU A 871 12.71 13.73 15.94
N LEU A 872 12.55 14.28 17.13
CA LEU A 872 12.75 15.69 17.41
C LEU A 872 14.24 16.04 17.35
N GLN A 873 14.61 16.92 16.42
CA GLN A 873 15.88 17.62 16.40
C GLN A 873 15.83 18.73 17.46
N GLU A 874 16.19 18.40 18.70
CA GLU A 874 15.98 19.26 19.88
C GLU A 874 16.59 20.66 19.78
N GLU A 875 17.70 20.79 19.05
CA GLU A 875 18.41 22.05 18.82
C GLU A 875 17.64 22.98 17.87
N LEU A 876 16.92 22.38 16.91
CA LEU A 876 16.10 23.09 15.92
C LEU A 876 14.62 23.12 16.31
N LYS A 877 14.17 22.31 17.27
CA LYS A 877 12.74 22.11 17.56
C LYS A 877 11.93 21.71 16.31
N GLN A 878 12.56 20.94 15.43
CA GLN A 878 11.97 20.44 14.17
C GLN A 878 11.95 18.91 14.20
N LEU A 879 11.00 18.31 13.49
CA LEU A 879 10.84 16.86 13.42
C LEU A 879 11.45 16.33 12.13
N ASP A 880 12.27 15.30 12.23
CA ASP A 880 12.89 14.65 11.08
C ASP A 880 11.97 13.55 10.52
N TYR A 881 11.43 13.79 9.33
CA TYR A 881 10.59 12.84 8.62
C TYR A 881 11.35 12.01 7.57
N GLY A 882 12.67 12.19 7.43
CA GLY A 882 13.48 11.51 6.43
C GLY A 882 13.74 12.41 5.23
N ALA A 883 12.73 12.65 4.38
CA ALA A 883 12.92 13.48 3.18
C ALA A 883 12.95 14.99 3.48
N ARG A 884 12.38 15.42 4.61
CA ARG A 884 12.25 16.82 5.01
C ARG A 884 12.22 16.98 6.52
N PHE A 885 12.59 18.17 7.00
CA PHE A 885 12.35 18.58 8.39
C PHE A 885 11.05 19.39 8.47
N TYR A 886 10.17 18.99 9.38
CA TYR A 886 8.91 19.66 9.67
C TYR A 886 9.09 20.64 10.83
N ASP A 887 8.59 21.87 10.68
CA ASP A 887 8.58 22.87 11.73
C ASP A 887 7.17 23.00 12.37
N PRO A 888 6.91 22.35 13.52
CA PRO A 888 5.64 22.44 14.20
C PRO A 888 5.38 23.84 14.81
N GLU A 889 6.43 24.67 14.98
CA GLU A 889 6.27 26.04 15.49
C GLU A 889 5.44 26.89 14.53
N ILE A 890 5.66 26.72 13.23
CA ILE A 890 4.96 27.43 12.15
C ILE A 890 4.01 26.54 11.34
N GLY A 891 3.92 25.25 11.66
CA GLY A 891 2.95 24.32 11.06
C GLY A 891 3.20 24.01 9.58
N ARG A 892 4.46 23.98 9.14
CA ARG A 892 4.81 23.78 7.71
C ARG A 892 6.22 23.21 7.50
N TRP A 893 6.47 22.77 6.27
CA TRP A 893 7.78 22.28 5.81
C TRP A 893 8.74 23.43 5.48
N ASN A 894 10.03 23.15 5.63
CA ASN A 894 11.11 24.11 5.30
C ASN A 894 11.63 24.00 3.86
N VAL A 895 11.22 22.97 3.13
CA VAL A 895 11.63 22.71 1.74
C VAL A 895 10.43 22.25 0.92
N VAL A 896 10.53 22.40 -0.40
CA VAL A 896 9.51 21.97 -1.36
C VAL A 896 9.28 20.45 -1.26
N ASP A 897 8.01 20.02 -1.27
CA ASP A 897 7.67 18.61 -1.36
C ASP A 897 8.25 17.96 -2.63
N PRO A 898 9.02 16.85 -2.53
CA PRO A 898 9.49 16.10 -3.70
C PRO A 898 8.36 15.66 -4.65
N LEU A 899 7.13 15.58 -4.16
CA LEU A 899 5.92 15.19 -4.89
C LEU A 899 4.91 16.33 -5.05
N ALA A 900 5.33 17.59 -4.95
CA ALA A 900 4.45 18.76 -5.07
C ALA A 900 3.55 18.74 -6.33
N GLU A 901 4.05 18.18 -7.44
CA GLU A 901 3.29 18.03 -8.69
C GLU A 901 2.10 17.08 -8.62
N LYS A 902 2.00 16.21 -7.61
CA LYS A 902 0.78 15.40 -7.39
C LYS A 902 -0.31 16.20 -6.70
N MET A 903 0.06 17.27 -6.00
CA MET A 903 -0.82 18.10 -5.17
C MET A 903 -0.96 19.53 -5.69
N ARG A 904 -1.10 19.72 -7.00
CA ARG A 904 -0.97 21.05 -7.66
C ARG A 904 -1.91 22.13 -7.13
N ARG A 905 -3.01 21.76 -6.46
CA ARG A 905 -3.97 22.68 -5.82
C ARG A 905 -3.50 23.22 -4.47
N PHE A 906 -2.50 22.61 -3.85
CA PHE A 906 -1.95 23.00 -2.55
C PHE A 906 -0.58 23.65 -2.72
N SER A 907 -0.21 24.49 -1.75
CA SER A 907 1.15 24.98 -1.60
C SER A 907 2.14 23.82 -1.41
N PRO A 908 3.33 23.83 -2.05
CA PRO A 908 4.36 22.80 -1.89
C PRO A 908 4.96 22.66 -0.48
N TYR A 909 4.55 23.50 0.48
CA TYR A 909 5.06 23.55 1.85
C TYR A 909 4.02 23.14 2.90
N VAL A 910 2.82 22.75 2.49
CA VAL A 910 1.71 22.40 3.41
C VAL A 910 1.97 21.07 4.10
N TYR A 911 1.69 21.03 5.40
CA TYR A 911 1.70 19.80 6.19
C TYR A 911 0.30 19.17 6.25
N GLY A 912 0.21 17.84 6.05
CA GLY A 912 -1.03 17.07 6.23
C GLY A 912 -2.24 17.60 5.44
N ASN A 913 -2.05 18.19 4.26
CA ASN A 913 -3.10 18.87 3.48
C ASN A 913 -3.89 19.93 4.29
N ASN A 914 -3.27 20.54 5.31
CA ASN A 914 -3.91 21.41 6.31
C ASN A 914 -5.01 20.73 7.14
N ASN A 915 -5.02 19.40 7.23
CA ASN A 915 -5.89 18.63 8.11
C ASN A 915 -5.04 17.60 8.89
N PRO A 916 -4.20 18.07 9.83
CA PRO A 916 -3.27 17.23 10.59
C PRO A 916 -3.96 16.40 11.69
N ILE A 917 -5.31 16.45 11.76
CA ILE A 917 -6.11 15.59 12.63
C ILE A 917 -6.49 14.29 11.91
N ARG A 918 -6.47 14.28 10.58
CA ARG A 918 -6.81 13.11 9.75
C ARG A 918 -5.61 12.57 8.99
N PHE A 919 -4.71 13.44 8.51
CA PHE A 919 -3.60 13.03 7.67
C PHE A 919 -2.26 13.14 8.39
N ILE A 920 -1.40 12.16 8.13
CA ILE A 920 0.03 12.19 8.43
C ILE A 920 0.82 12.21 7.12
N ASP A 921 2.05 12.70 7.20
CA ASP A 921 3.06 12.53 6.16
C ASP A 921 4.10 11.54 6.73
N PRO A 922 4.14 10.25 6.33
CA PRO A 922 4.99 9.28 7.01
C PRO A 922 6.48 9.40 6.71
N ASP A 923 6.90 10.02 5.62
CA ASP A 923 8.29 10.02 5.18
C ASP A 923 8.80 11.38 4.67
N GLY A 924 8.05 12.44 4.94
CA GLY A 924 8.32 13.79 4.47
C GLY A 924 8.02 13.94 2.99
N MET A 925 7.16 13.10 2.44
CA MET A 925 6.63 13.17 1.08
C MET A 925 5.11 12.95 1.17
N GLU A 926 4.36 13.53 0.24
CA GLU A 926 2.90 13.39 0.08
C GLU A 926 2.14 12.53 1.14
N GLY A 927 1.19 13.15 1.88
CA GLY A 927 0.26 12.40 2.73
C GLY A 927 -0.40 11.19 2.04
N VAL A 928 -0.43 10.07 2.74
CA VAL A 928 -0.68 8.73 2.19
C VAL A 928 -2.19 8.35 2.11
N ASP A 929 -2.59 7.58 1.07
CA ASP A 929 -3.92 6.94 0.92
C ASP A 929 -3.85 5.62 0.09
N TRP A 930 -4.97 4.92 -0.17
CA TRP A 930 -4.99 3.61 -0.85
C TRP A 930 -5.31 3.64 -2.36
N GLY A 931 -4.55 2.92 -3.17
CA GLY A 931 -4.87 2.66 -4.59
C GLY A 931 -4.75 1.18 -5.01
N LYS A 932 -5.50 0.76 -6.02
CA LYS A 932 -5.59 -0.63 -6.52
C LYS A 932 -4.93 -0.82 -7.88
N LYS A 933 -3.99 -1.74 -8.06
CA LYS A 933 -3.38 -2.08 -9.35
C LYS A 933 -3.51 -3.59 -9.60
N GLY A 934 -4.14 -3.97 -10.71
CA GLY A 934 -4.69 -5.30 -10.89
C GLY A 934 -5.63 -5.66 -9.74
N ASN A 935 -5.36 -6.76 -9.07
CA ASN A 935 -6.13 -7.18 -7.88
C ASN A 935 -5.45 -6.81 -6.55
N VAL A 936 -4.48 -5.90 -6.55
CA VAL A 936 -3.65 -5.54 -5.38
C VAL A 936 -3.91 -4.11 -4.98
N TRP A 937 -4.47 -3.90 -3.78
CA TRP A 937 -4.51 -2.62 -3.09
C TRP A 937 -3.17 -2.36 -2.44
N THR A 938 -2.60 -1.20 -2.69
CA THR A 938 -1.34 -0.76 -2.13
C THR A 938 -1.64 0.53 -1.39
N TRP A 939 -1.22 0.58 -0.13
CA TRP A 939 -1.07 1.85 0.55
C TRP A 939 0.04 2.58 -0.17
N ASP A 940 -0.32 3.56 -0.98
CA ASP A 940 0.61 4.30 -1.78
C ASP A 940 0.60 5.73 -1.30
N LYS A 941 1.76 6.15 -0.77
CA LYS A 941 2.03 7.52 -0.36
C LYS A 941 1.76 8.58 -1.41
N ASN A 942 1.62 8.18 -2.66
CA ASN A 942 1.42 9.06 -3.78
C ASN A 942 -0.05 9.21 -4.22
N ILE A 943 -0.98 8.61 -3.49
CA ILE A 943 -2.38 8.54 -3.88
C ILE A 943 -3.18 9.27 -2.81
N LYS A 944 -3.96 10.28 -3.19
CA LYS A 944 -4.84 11.05 -2.28
C LYS A 944 -6.27 11.19 -2.78
N THR A 945 -6.46 10.90 -4.05
CA THR A 945 -7.71 10.99 -4.76
C THR A 945 -7.77 9.89 -5.80
N LYS A 946 -8.98 9.64 -6.32
CA LYS A 946 -9.19 8.67 -7.40
C LYS A 946 -8.36 8.95 -8.66
N GLU A 947 -8.02 10.21 -8.92
CA GLU A 947 -7.24 10.58 -10.10
C GLU A 947 -5.73 10.39 -9.91
N ASP A 948 -5.22 10.53 -8.68
CA ASP A 948 -3.81 10.29 -8.36
C ASP A 948 -3.47 8.81 -8.49
N ALA A 949 -4.41 7.94 -8.06
CA ALA A 949 -4.35 6.51 -8.31
C ALA A 949 -4.29 6.20 -9.81
N LYS A 950 -5.22 6.77 -10.58
CA LYS A 950 -5.28 6.54 -12.03
C LYS A 950 -4.02 7.00 -12.76
N THR A 951 -3.48 8.16 -12.36
CA THR A 951 -2.24 8.74 -12.91
C THR A 951 -1.01 7.91 -12.53
N ALA A 952 -1.01 7.29 -11.34
CA ALA A 952 0.03 6.35 -10.89
C ALA A 952 -0.16 4.92 -11.46
N GLY A 953 -1.12 4.73 -12.38
CA GLY A 953 -1.38 3.46 -13.06
C GLY A 953 -2.09 2.44 -12.18
N TYR A 954 -2.92 2.91 -11.24
CA TYR A 954 -3.84 2.11 -10.43
C TYR A 954 -5.25 2.15 -11.07
N ASP A 955 -5.91 1.00 -11.08
CA ASP A 955 -7.23 0.75 -11.64
C ASP A 955 -8.39 1.25 -10.75
N ASP A 956 -8.18 1.40 -9.44
CA ASP A 956 -9.20 1.88 -8.48
C ASP A 956 -8.58 2.62 -7.27
N TYR A 957 -9.40 3.36 -6.51
CA TYR A 957 -9.01 4.14 -5.32
C TYR A 957 -10.07 4.06 -4.23
N ARG A 958 -9.65 4.08 -2.96
CA ARG A 958 -10.54 4.16 -1.80
C ARG A 958 -9.86 4.91 -0.66
N ALA A 959 -10.63 5.72 0.06
CA ALA A 959 -10.16 6.36 1.27
C ALA A 959 -9.98 5.34 2.42
N PRO A 960 -9.24 5.69 3.48
CA PRO A 960 -9.16 4.88 4.69
C PRO A 960 -10.55 4.70 5.33
N GLY A 961 -10.81 3.54 5.90
CA GLY A 961 -12.13 3.08 6.34
C GLY A 961 -12.92 2.30 5.28
N SER A 962 -12.41 2.12 4.07
CA SER A 962 -13.18 1.46 3.00
C SER A 962 -13.02 -0.05 3.01
N ILE A 963 -14.12 -0.80 2.86
CA ILE A 963 -14.06 -2.25 2.59
C ILE A 963 -14.08 -2.47 1.07
N VAL A 964 -13.06 -3.13 0.53
CA VAL A 964 -12.89 -3.43 -0.89
C VAL A 964 -12.95 -4.92 -1.14
N GLY A 965 -13.83 -5.37 -2.02
CA GLY A 965 -14.00 -6.80 -2.26
C GLY A 965 -12.86 -7.44 -3.06
N ASN A 966 -12.58 -8.72 -2.79
CA ASN A 966 -11.84 -9.60 -3.70
C ASN A 966 -10.38 -9.21 -3.99
N ALA A 967 -9.71 -8.54 -3.05
CA ALA A 967 -8.52 -7.71 -3.17
C ALA A 967 -7.32 -8.24 -2.37
N LYS A 968 -6.08 -8.01 -2.84
CA LYS A 968 -4.82 -8.24 -2.09
C LYS A 968 -4.30 -6.94 -1.47
N ILE A 969 -3.39 -7.03 -0.50
CA ILE A 969 -2.66 -5.85 0.04
C ILE A 969 -1.17 -6.02 -0.17
N GLY A 970 -0.55 -5.08 -0.89
CA GLY A 970 0.83 -5.23 -1.35
C GLY A 970 1.01 -6.42 -2.32
N LYS A 971 2.19 -6.57 -2.91
CA LYS A 971 2.44 -7.61 -3.93
C LYS A 971 2.28 -9.04 -3.41
N ASP A 972 2.40 -9.23 -2.09
CA ASP A 972 2.48 -10.55 -1.44
C ASP A 972 1.26 -10.90 -0.55
N GLY A 973 0.20 -10.08 -0.54
CA GLY A 973 -0.97 -10.28 0.35
C GLY A 973 -1.99 -11.33 -0.14
N ALA A 974 -2.77 -11.89 0.81
CA ALA A 974 -3.89 -12.79 0.54
C ALA A 974 -5.05 -12.06 -0.17
N VAL A 975 -5.77 -12.74 -1.09
CA VAL A 975 -6.90 -12.17 -1.85
C VAL A 975 -8.18 -12.26 -1.01
N GLY A 976 -8.88 -11.16 -0.76
CA GLY A 976 -10.10 -11.15 0.04
C GLY A 976 -10.85 -9.83 0.01
N ASN A 977 -12.07 -9.70 0.55
CA ASN A 977 -12.49 -8.35 0.92
C ASN A 977 -11.47 -7.78 1.92
N VAL A 978 -11.09 -6.53 1.77
CA VAL A 978 -10.09 -5.90 2.60
C VAL A 978 -10.69 -4.62 3.16
N TYR A 979 -10.70 -4.48 4.47
CA TYR A 979 -10.83 -3.20 5.12
C TYR A 979 -9.50 -2.45 5.00
N LEU A 980 -9.53 -1.34 4.27
CA LEU A 980 -8.42 -0.43 4.09
C LEU A 980 -8.44 0.58 5.24
N GLY A 981 -7.64 0.41 6.28
CA GLY A 981 -7.55 1.34 7.41
C GLY A 981 -6.57 2.48 7.16
N ASP A 982 -6.10 3.16 8.20
CA ASP A 982 -5.39 4.44 8.05
C ASP A 982 -3.93 4.31 7.57
N ASN A 983 -3.45 3.08 7.33
CA ASN A 983 -2.15 2.78 6.70
C ASN A 983 -1.99 1.29 6.32
N SER A 984 -0.87 0.93 5.67
CA SER A 984 -0.55 -0.45 5.27
C SER A 984 -0.54 -1.50 6.40
N SER A 985 -0.42 -1.08 7.65
CA SER A 985 -0.47 -1.94 8.84
C SER A 985 -1.83 -1.96 9.54
N ASP A 986 -2.72 -1.03 9.20
CA ASP A 986 -4.10 -0.96 9.68
C ASP A 986 -5.04 -1.50 8.60
N VAL A 987 -5.06 -2.81 8.45
CA VAL A 987 -5.77 -3.47 7.35
C VAL A 987 -6.36 -4.77 7.87
N SER A 988 -7.65 -5.00 7.65
CA SER A 988 -8.27 -6.29 7.98
C SER A 988 -8.79 -6.99 6.75
N TYR A 989 -8.61 -8.32 6.69
CA TYR A 989 -9.04 -9.13 5.56
C TYR A 989 -10.32 -9.90 5.95
N THR A 990 -11.33 -9.84 5.10
CA THR A 990 -12.49 -10.72 5.06
C THR A 990 -12.52 -11.38 3.69
N LEU A 991 -11.95 -12.57 3.52
CA LEU A 991 -11.83 -13.24 2.21
C LEU A 991 -13.13 -13.24 1.41
N ASN A 992 -13.02 -13.13 0.08
CA ASN A 992 -14.08 -13.33 -0.89
C ASN A 992 -13.48 -13.54 -2.29
N THR A 993 -14.36 -13.87 -3.21
CA THR A 993 -14.33 -14.87 -4.29
C THR A 993 -14.31 -14.25 -5.68
N VAL A 994 -13.37 -14.66 -6.54
CA VAL A 994 -13.17 -14.18 -7.93
C VAL A 994 -14.50 -13.96 -8.68
N GLU A 995 -14.73 -12.74 -9.14
CA GLU A 995 -15.87 -12.35 -10.01
C GLU A 995 -15.32 -11.97 -11.39
N ILE A 996 -15.76 -12.67 -12.44
CA ILE A 996 -15.51 -12.30 -13.86
C ILE A 996 -16.73 -11.52 -14.33
N ARG A 997 -16.55 -10.30 -14.86
CA ARG A 997 -17.65 -9.49 -15.40
C ARG A 997 -17.83 -9.76 -16.90
N PRO A 998 -19.08 -9.77 -17.42
CA PRO A 998 -19.35 -9.99 -18.84
C PRO A 998 -18.87 -8.88 -19.79
N GLU A 999 -18.41 -7.74 -19.27
CA GLU A 999 -18.05 -6.54 -20.03
C GLU A 999 -16.55 -6.25 -20.12
N ASP A 1000 -15.70 -7.12 -19.56
CA ASP A 1000 -14.25 -7.03 -19.75
C ASP A 1000 -13.87 -7.63 -21.12
N GLU A 1001 -13.42 -6.80 -22.07
CA GLU A 1001 -12.76 -7.31 -23.28
C GLU A 1001 -11.52 -8.11 -22.88
N ILE A 1002 -11.51 -9.40 -23.24
CA ILE A 1002 -10.38 -10.31 -23.03
C ILE A 1002 -9.16 -9.73 -23.77
N PRO A 1003 -8.04 -9.40 -23.08
CA PRO A 1003 -6.84 -8.95 -23.77
C PRO A 1003 -6.34 -10.06 -24.69
N THR A 1004 -6.11 -9.74 -25.97
CA THR A 1004 -5.37 -10.63 -26.88
C THR A 1004 -4.03 -11.01 -26.25
N LEU A 1005 -3.82 -12.31 -26.05
CA LEU A 1005 -2.57 -12.86 -25.48
C LEU A 1005 -1.36 -12.40 -26.30
N SER A 1006 -0.33 -11.90 -25.60
CA SER A 1006 0.99 -11.63 -26.18
C SER A 1006 1.58 -12.91 -26.79
N GLN A 1007 2.44 -12.75 -27.79
CA GLN A 1007 3.06 -13.88 -28.50
C GLN A 1007 3.84 -14.81 -27.55
N GLU A 1008 4.40 -14.24 -26.48
CA GLU A 1008 5.13 -14.95 -25.42
C GLU A 1008 4.22 -15.87 -24.57
N ASN A 1009 2.95 -15.51 -24.37
CA ASN A 1009 1.97 -16.34 -23.65
C ASN A 1009 1.33 -17.43 -24.53
N LYS A 1010 1.47 -17.34 -25.87
CA LYS A 1010 1.03 -18.39 -26.80
C LYS A 1010 2.01 -19.57 -26.82
N ASP A 1011 3.28 -19.30 -26.59
CA ASP A 1011 4.34 -20.32 -26.56
C ASP A 1011 4.40 -21.07 -25.21
N ALA A 1012 3.80 -20.51 -24.15
CA ALA A 1012 3.75 -21.10 -22.81
C ALA A 1012 2.49 -21.96 -22.54
N LEU A 1013 1.53 -21.99 -23.46
CA LEU A 1013 0.32 -22.80 -23.34
C LEU A 1013 0.60 -24.19 -23.94
N ASP A 1014 0.66 -25.23 -23.12
CA ASP A 1014 0.73 -26.62 -23.59
C ASP A 1014 -0.65 -27.05 -24.13
N VAL A 1015 -1.01 -26.49 -25.29
CA VAL A 1015 -2.23 -26.81 -26.04
C VAL A 1015 -2.21 -28.29 -26.47
N GLY A 1016 -1.03 -28.91 -26.51
CA GLY A 1016 -0.85 -30.34 -26.79
C GLY A 1016 -1.55 -31.21 -25.74
N ALA A 1017 -1.34 -30.95 -24.45
CA ALA A 1017 -1.98 -31.70 -23.38
C ALA A 1017 -3.52 -31.57 -23.37
N ILE A 1018 -4.03 -30.38 -23.68
CA ILE A 1018 -5.48 -30.09 -23.70
C ILE A 1018 -6.16 -30.78 -24.90
N VAL A 1019 -5.54 -30.77 -26.07
CA VAL A 1019 -6.11 -31.40 -27.27
C VAL A 1019 -6.00 -32.93 -27.21
N VAL A 1020 -4.93 -33.48 -26.64
CA VAL A 1020 -4.78 -34.92 -26.38
C VAL A 1020 -5.82 -35.42 -25.38
N GLY A 1021 -6.03 -34.70 -24.27
CA GLY A 1021 -7.07 -35.05 -23.28
C GLY A 1021 -8.49 -35.01 -23.86
N VAL A 1022 -8.78 -34.06 -24.76
CA VAL A 1022 -10.07 -33.99 -25.44
C VAL A 1022 -10.23 -35.10 -26.49
N ALA A 1023 -9.17 -35.46 -27.22
CA ALA A 1023 -9.19 -36.54 -28.20
C ALA A 1023 -9.36 -37.93 -27.55
N GLU A 1024 -8.71 -38.19 -26.42
CA GLU A 1024 -8.90 -39.42 -25.63
C GLU A 1024 -10.31 -39.51 -25.03
N ALA A 1025 -10.84 -38.40 -24.52
CA ALA A 1025 -12.20 -38.33 -23.99
C ALA A 1025 -13.26 -38.60 -25.09
N ILE A 1026 -13.06 -38.06 -26.30
CA ILE A 1026 -13.96 -38.29 -27.43
C ILE A 1026 -13.84 -39.72 -27.94
N THR A 1027 -12.63 -40.28 -28.06
CA THR A 1027 -12.42 -41.67 -28.52
C THR A 1027 -13.03 -42.68 -27.55
N THR A 1028 -12.96 -42.39 -26.25
CA THR A 1028 -13.58 -43.20 -25.18
C THR A 1028 -15.11 -43.07 -25.18
N ALA A 1029 -15.64 -41.86 -25.42
CA ALA A 1029 -17.09 -41.63 -25.52
C ALA A 1029 -17.71 -42.25 -26.78
N VAL A 1030 -17.01 -42.23 -27.92
CA VAL A 1030 -17.47 -42.80 -29.20
C VAL A 1030 -17.53 -44.34 -29.17
N LYS A 1031 -16.67 -45.00 -28.38
CA LYS A 1031 -16.70 -46.47 -28.21
C LYS A 1031 -17.87 -46.98 -27.37
N ASN A 1032 -18.43 -46.15 -26.48
CA ASN A 1032 -19.37 -46.61 -25.46
C ASN A 1032 -20.85 -46.32 -25.76
N ASP A 1033 -21.18 -45.32 -26.61
CA ASP A 1033 -22.57 -45.07 -27.03
C ASP A 1033 -22.65 -44.27 -28.36
N PRO A 1034 -23.11 -44.88 -29.47
CA PRO A 1034 -23.25 -44.21 -30.77
C PRO A 1034 -24.24 -43.03 -30.77
N ALA A 1035 -25.20 -42.97 -29.85
CA ALA A 1035 -26.21 -41.91 -29.79
C ALA A 1035 -25.69 -40.62 -29.12
N VAL A 1036 -24.73 -40.72 -28.19
CA VAL A 1036 -24.05 -39.57 -27.58
C VAL A 1036 -23.13 -38.86 -28.61
N SER A 1037 -22.69 -39.59 -29.64
CA SER A 1037 -21.77 -39.12 -30.68
C SER A 1037 -22.30 -37.93 -31.50
N GLN A 1038 -23.60 -37.88 -31.80
CA GLN A 1038 -24.16 -36.86 -32.71
C GLN A 1038 -24.31 -35.46 -32.07
N THR A 1039 -24.62 -35.40 -30.78
CA THR A 1039 -24.81 -34.13 -30.05
C THR A 1039 -23.47 -33.51 -29.66
N LEU A 1040 -22.49 -34.34 -29.25
CA LEU A 1040 -21.15 -33.88 -28.92
C LEU A 1040 -20.41 -33.39 -30.18
N ALA A 1041 -20.51 -34.11 -31.31
CA ALA A 1041 -19.87 -33.70 -32.57
C ALA A 1041 -20.42 -32.36 -33.13
N LYS A 1042 -21.73 -32.09 -33.00
CA LYS A 1042 -22.33 -30.81 -33.42
C LYS A 1042 -21.85 -29.61 -32.60
N ASN A 1043 -21.63 -29.78 -31.30
CA ASN A 1043 -21.20 -28.71 -30.41
C ASN A 1043 -19.68 -28.48 -30.47
N THR A 1044 -18.89 -29.55 -30.56
CA THR A 1044 -17.42 -29.47 -30.66
C THR A 1044 -16.94 -28.91 -32.00
N GLY A 1045 -17.67 -29.17 -33.10
CA GLY A 1045 -17.39 -28.56 -34.41
C GLY A 1045 -17.61 -27.05 -34.47
N LYS A 1046 -18.50 -26.48 -33.63
CA LYS A 1046 -18.65 -25.02 -33.51
C LYS A 1046 -17.46 -24.41 -32.77
N THR A 1047 -16.99 -25.03 -31.70
CA THR A 1047 -15.86 -24.55 -30.90
C THR A 1047 -14.55 -24.62 -31.70
N LEU A 1048 -14.28 -25.72 -32.42
CA LEU A 1048 -13.09 -25.88 -33.25
C LEU A 1048 -13.10 -25.00 -34.51
N GLY A 1049 -14.26 -24.67 -35.07
CA GLY A 1049 -14.39 -23.70 -36.16
C GLY A 1049 -13.99 -22.27 -35.78
N VAL A 1050 -14.13 -21.91 -34.50
CA VAL A 1050 -13.66 -20.64 -33.95
C VAL A 1050 -12.13 -20.66 -33.78
N PHE A 1051 -11.56 -21.77 -33.28
CA PHE A 1051 -10.10 -21.94 -33.19
C PHE A 1051 -9.40 -22.01 -34.57
N GLY A 1052 -10.02 -22.64 -35.57
CA GLY A 1052 -9.49 -22.69 -36.93
C GLY A 1052 -9.43 -21.33 -37.64
N LYS A 1053 -10.36 -20.41 -37.32
CA LYS A 1053 -10.31 -19.01 -37.78
C LYS A 1053 -9.18 -18.23 -37.12
N ILE A 1054 -8.85 -18.54 -35.87
CA ILE A 1054 -7.76 -17.91 -35.11
C ILE A 1054 -6.38 -18.36 -35.65
N LEU A 1055 -6.27 -19.54 -36.25
CA LEU A 1055 -5.01 -20.15 -36.71
C LEU A 1055 -4.78 -20.12 -38.24
N GLY A 1056 -5.74 -19.67 -39.05
CA GLY A 1056 -5.51 -19.32 -40.47
C GLY A 1056 -5.28 -20.50 -41.45
N VAL A 1057 -5.89 -21.67 -41.24
CA VAL A 1057 -5.61 -22.87 -42.06
C VAL A 1057 -6.82 -23.34 -42.86
N GLY A 1058 -6.88 -23.00 -44.15
CA GLY A 1058 -8.05 -23.23 -45.02
C GLY A 1058 -8.38 -24.68 -45.37
N ALA A 1059 -7.43 -25.62 -45.30
CA ALA A 1059 -7.63 -27.01 -45.70
C ALA A 1059 -8.47 -27.80 -44.68
N VAL A 1060 -8.15 -27.70 -43.38
CA VAL A 1060 -8.88 -28.37 -42.29
C VAL A 1060 -10.31 -27.86 -42.18
N ILE A 1061 -10.51 -26.56 -42.44
CA ILE A 1061 -11.82 -25.91 -42.46
C ILE A 1061 -12.70 -26.48 -43.58
N ASN A 1062 -12.15 -26.77 -44.76
CA ASN A 1062 -12.91 -27.34 -45.87
C ASN A 1062 -13.35 -28.78 -45.59
N ASP A 1063 -12.50 -29.60 -44.97
CA ASP A 1063 -12.85 -30.97 -44.63
C ASP A 1063 -13.92 -31.03 -43.52
N PHE A 1064 -13.81 -30.20 -42.49
CA PHE A 1064 -14.85 -30.06 -41.46
C PHE A 1064 -16.17 -29.53 -42.03
N ASN A 1065 -16.11 -28.58 -42.98
CA ASN A 1065 -17.30 -28.06 -43.64
C ASN A 1065 -17.97 -29.10 -44.56
N ASN A 1066 -17.19 -29.96 -45.21
CA ASN A 1066 -17.70 -31.06 -46.03
C ASN A 1066 -18.37 -32.14 -45.16
N LEU A 1067 -17.78 -32.47 -44.01
CA LEU A 1067 -18.39 -33.36 -43.03
C LEU A 1067 -19.71 -32.79 -42.48
N ARG A 1068 -19.72 -31.48 -42.17
CA ARG A 1068 -20.92 -30.76 -41.72
C ARG A 1068 -22.02 -30.76 -42.77
N LYS A 1069 -21.68 -30.67 -44.06
CA LYS A 1069 -22.65 -30.76 -45.17
C LYS A 1069 -23.23 -32.16 -45.35
N LYS A 1070 -22.46 -33.21 -45.04
CA LYS A 1070 -22.93 -34.60 -45.12
C LYS A 1070 -23.86 -34.99 -43.97
N GLY A 1071 -23.75 -34.34 -42.82
CA GLY A 1071 -24.65 -34.58 -41.68
C GLY A 1071 -24.71 -36.06 -41.30
N ASP A 1072 -25.91 -36.61 -41.23
CA ASP A 1072 -26.15 -38.00 -40.81
C ASP A 1072 -25.68 -39.06 -41.85
N ASN A 1073 -25.27 -38.64 -43.05
CA ASN A 1073 -24.71 -39.50 -44.10
C ASN A 1073 -23.16 -39.54 -44.12
N ALA A 1074 -22.49 -39.00 -43.09
CA ALA A 1074 -21.04 -39.05 -43.00
C ALA A 1074 -20.56 -40.49 -42.72
N THR A 1075 -19.63 -40.98 -43.54
CA THR A 1075 -19.07 -42.32 -43.41
C THR A 1075 -17.84 -42.32 -42.50
N ALA A 1076 -17.46 -43.48 -41.93
CA ALA A 1076 -16.24 -43.61 -41.13
C ALA A 1076 -14.99 -43.04 -41.85
N ALA A 1077 -14.90 -43.24 -43.16
CA ALA A 1077 -13.82 -42.71 -44.00
C ALA A 1077 -13.76 -41.16 -44.05
N ASP A 1078 -14.89 -40.47 -43.88
CA ASP A 1078 -14.95 -39.02 -43.84
C ASP A 1078 -14.39 -38.47 -42.51
N TYR A 1079 -14.61 -39.19 -41.40
CA TYR A 1079 -14.01 -38.86 -40.09
C TYR A 1079 -12.51 -39.18 -40.05
N THR A 1080 -12.08 -40.26 -40.71
CA THR A 1080 -10.66 -40.60 -40.84
C THR A 1080 -9.87 -39.54 -41.62
N LYS A 1081 -10.46 -38.96 -42.69
CA LYS A 1081 -9.84 -37.85 -43.45
C LYS A 1081 -9.54 -36.62 -42.58
N ILE A 1082 -10.43 -36.30 -41.65
CA ILE A 1082 -10.22 -35.19 -40.70
C ILE A 1082 -9.06 -35.50 -39.75
N GLY A 1083 -9.00 -36.73 -39.22
CA GLY A 1083 -7.89 -37.17 -38.38
C GLY A 1083 -6.53 -37.05 -39.07
N VAL A 1084 -6.46 -37.40 -40.36
CA VAL A 1084 -5.23 -37.28 -41.17
C VAL A 1084 -4.88 -35.81 -41.44
N SER A 1085 -5.84 -34.97 -41.81
CA SER A 1085 -5.63 -33.52 -42.04
C SER A 1085 -5.16 -32.79 -40.76
N VAL A 1086 -5.61 -33.22 -39.58
CA VAL A 1086 -5.18 -32.69 -38.28
C VAL A 1086 -3.78 -33.20 -37.90
N ALA A 1087 -3.46 -34.48 -38.17
CA ALA A 1087 -2.13 -35.03 -37.93
C ALA A 1087 -1.05 -34.38 -38.81
N MET A 1088 -1.36 -34.08 -40.09
CA MET A 1088 -0.45 -33.35 -40.98
C MET A 1088 -0.20 -31.89 -40.54
N LEU A 1089 -1.16 -31.29 -39.82
CA LEU A 1089 -1.00 -29.96 -39.23
C LEU A 1089 0.09 -29.95 -38.14
N PHE A 1090 0.12 -31.02 -37.34
CA PHE A 1090 1.09 -31.23 -36.26
C PHE A 1090 2.53 -31.37 -36.77
N VAL A 1091 2.72 -32.02 -37.92
CA VAL A 1091 4.03 -32.20 -38.57
C VAL A 1091 4.60 -30.88 -39.11
N LYS A 1092 3.73 -29.93 -39.52
CA LYS A 1092 4.14 -28.61 -40.02
C LYS A 1092 4.49 -27.61 -38.91
N SER A 1093 3.95 -27.77 -37.70
CA SER A 1093 4.17 -26.84 -36.57
C SER A 1093 5.37 -27.18 -35.69
N ASN A 1094 5.91 -28.41 -35.73
CA ASN A 1094 7.07 -28.78 -34.92
C ASN A 1094 7.93 -29.88 -35.58
N PRO A 1095 9.05 -29.54 -36.27
CA PRO A 1095 9.84 -30.52 -37.03
C PRO A 1095 10.87 -31.31 -36.20
N TYR A 1096 10.95 -31.13 -34.88
CA TYR A 1096 11.96 -31.81 -34.05
C TYR A 1096 11.31 -32.72 -33.00
N THR A 1097 11.36 -34.02 -33.29
CA THR A 1097 11.14 -35.20 -32.41
C THR A 1097 9.72 -35.48 -31.84
N MET A 1098 9.24 -36.71 -32.15
CA MET A 1098 8.03 -37.43 -31.68
C MET A 1098 6.83 -37.61 -32.65
N ALA A 1099 6.98 -37.39 -33.97
CA ALA A 1099 5.87 -37.61 -34.91
C ALA A 1099 5.75 -39.03 -35.52
N PHE A 1100 6.77 -39.89 -35.40
CA PHE A 1100 6.79 -41.19 -36.11
C PHE A 1100 5.89 -42.27 -35.50
N GLY A 1101 5.74 -42.34 -34.18
CA GLY A 1101 4.90 -43.35 -33.51
C GLY A 1101 3.40 -43.11 -33.68
N ILE A 1102 2.99 -41.84 -33.78
CA ILE A 1102 1.58 -41.43 -33.88
C ILE A 1102 1.05 -41.68 -35.29
N LEU A 1103 1.84 -41.39 -36.33
CA LEU A 1103 1.45 -41.66 -37.73
C LEU A 1103 1.32 -43.17 -37.99
N TYR A 1104 2.17 -43.98 -37.35
CA TYR A 1104 2.12 -45.45 -37.42
C TYR A 1104 0.84 -46.02 -36.78
N GLY A 1105 0.49 -45.54 -35.56
CA GLY A 1105 -0.68 -46.03 -34.84
C GLY A 1105 -2.03 -45.67 -35.49
N VAL A 1106 -2.11 -44.53 -36.17
CA VAL A 1106 -3.35 -44.08 -36.84
C VAL A 1106 -3.53 -44.75 -38.21
N ALA A 1107 -2.44 -45.01 -38.95
CA ALA A 1107 -2.51 -45.72 -40.23
C ALA A 1107 -2.89 -47.21 -40.06
N ASP A 1108 -2.36 -47.85 -39.01
CA ASP A 1108 -2.67 -49.25 -38.66
C ASP A 1108 -4.13 -49.41 -38.19
N ALA A 1109 -4.61 -48.49 -37.34
CA ALA A 1109 -6.01 -48.47 -36.90
C ALA A 1109 -7.03 -48.19 -38.03
N ALA A 1110 -6.58 -47.70 -39.19
CA ALA A 1110 -7.40 -47.39 -40.36
C ALA A 1110 -7.21 -48.36 -41.54
N GLY A 1111 -6.35 -49.39 -41.42
CA GLY A 1111 -6.16 -50.44 -42.43
C GLY A 1111 -5.29 -50.07 -43.64
N TYR A 1112 -4.43 -49.05 -43.54
CA TYR A 1112 -3.52 -48.62 -44.62
C TYR A 1112 -2.07 -49.06 -44.36
N ASN A 1113 -1.31 -49.33 -45.43
CA ASN A 1113 0.13 -49.62 -45.32
C ASN A 1113 0.91 -48.31 -45.00
N PRO A 1114 1.60 -48.21 -43.84
CA PRO A 1114 2.22 -46.96 -43.39
C PRO A 1114 3.35 -46.44 -44.30
N ILE A 1115 3.96 -47.30 -45.11
CA ILE A 1115 5.11 -46.95 -45.95
C ILE A 1115 4.71 -46.10 -47.17
N ASP A 1116 3.50 -46.26 -47.71
CA ASP A 1116 3.05 -45.56 -48.92
C ASP A 1116 2.65 -44.09 -48.66
N VAL A 1117 2.27 -43.75 -47.42
CA VAL A 1117 1.84 -42.40 -47.03
C VAL A 1117 3.03 -41.47 -46.82
N ILE A 1118 4.18 -42.01 -46.40
CA ILE A 1118 5.38 -41.24 -46.05
C ILE A 1118 6.15 -40.78 -47.30
N TYR A 1119 5.99 -41.46 -48.44
CA TYR A 1119 6.82 -41.23 -49.63
C TYR A 1119 6.34 -40.13 -50.59
N ASN A 1120 5.09 -39.66 -50.49
CA ASN A 1120 4.46 -38.84 -51.55
C ASN A 1120 4.53 -37.31 -51.40
N GLU A 1121 5.04 -36.74 -50.29
CA GLU A 1121 5.08 -35.26 -50.11
C GLU A 1121 6.45 -34.68 -49.70
N THR A 1122 7.51 -35.47 -49.54
CA THR A 1122 8.83 -34.94 -49.11
C THR A 1122 9.58 -34.17 -50.22
N ILE A 1123 9.06 -34.12 -51.45
CA ILE A 1123 9.71 -33.45 -52.58
C ILE A 1123 8.85 -32.28 -53.06
N THR A 1124 8.98 -31.11 -52.43
CA THR A 1124 9.03 -29.77 -53.09
C THR A 1124 9.13 -28.64 -52.06
N ARG A 1125 10.35 -28.36 -51.58
CA ARG A 1125 10.73 -27.02 -51.10
C ARG A 1125 11.57 -26.36 -52.20
N LYS A 1126 11.18 -25.18 -52.68
CA LYS A 1126 12.12 -24.18 -53.21
C LYS A 1126 12.12 -22.96 -52.27
N PRO A 1127 13.29 -22.37 -51.98
CA PRO A 1127 13.47 -21.37 -50.94
C PRO A 1127 13.17 -19.94 -51.43
N LYS A 1128 12.56 -19.13 -50.57
CA LYS A 1128 12.83 -17.69 -50.44
C LYS A 1128 12.69 -17.30 -48.97
#